data_AF-A0A957AUC3-F1
#
_entry.id   AF-A0A957AUC3-F1
#
_cell.length_a   1.000
_cell.length_b   1.000
_cell.length_c   1.000
_cell.angle_alpha   90.00
_cell.angle_beta   90.00
_cell.angle_gamma   90.00
#
_symmetry.space_group_name_H-M   'P 1'
#
loop_
_entity.id
_entity.type
_entity.pdbx_description
1 polymer ?
#
loop_
_entity_poly.entity_id
_entity_poly.type
_entity_poly.pdbx_seq_one_letter_code
_entity_poly.pdbx_strand_id
1 'polypeptide(L)'
;MDITRPNYYQGQFLGAQDFNDELAYHRDMRRRHNLGPHTWGIVVGLELVEKPKESGTGVDVFLQPGTAVDGYGREIIVLHPTQLSPSDFLRFATDNHYDIWIAYDEAQTSRAASGYELCNTANQFDRLQESFRLFVKPAFPQPDGVIVDGALREPPSPTNTDDLTIPPDKSVPYQELPDDFRERWMLRLGSVRWDGTNFLAAAPGKLSEERVYVGGVTAVLLAPAAQLTIRDRATDPLTPTDDGVAVTLEGSLTGLRAITAKANLNVDGGLLDFRQADGSDAEQFSLERAEWVNGEELRVRIGTETSGENRLVVGPQTSDTNFDLALAVLDNRNVGVRAGAPEHPLQVGDASEPVTLSLRGPDVNAAAAVLTFEDNGGASQRWFKLLYNTDANLLKITSAEVDPIFTAVRQTGRIGIGTDSPNRALTISSSEGTYLNVKANDGAFEVLLGADSNGGIVSTMTNHDLQLRAGGNSTKLVVKADGDVGIGTTNPHGKLNIVGGNDVNLTDDSGFLVLGDVNGENVAFDNNEIQARNNGAAATLFFQAEGGDVHLHSWRATSQQVMIKDSGNVGLGTTAPAEKLHVFGNIRLGSAGNLYAPGCLQNLRLIAGDVNSNGTIHSGAGFTAQRLGGAGSGDYRITFTDNFSSTPIVVASLVDSPADDNFLTIISVSANQFDLHSRDMSGSSVTAQDSRFTFIALGAP
;
A
#
# COMPACT_ATOMS: atom_id res chain seq x y z
N MET A 1 70.48 19.15 56.99
CA MET A 1 71.83 18.57 57.18
C MET A 1 72.36 18.14 55.82
N ASP A 2 73.66 18.32 55.58
CA ASP A 2 74.31 17.79 54.37
C ASP A 2 74.55 16.29 54.54
N ILE A 3 74.28 15.50 53.49
CA ILE A 3 74.57 14.06 53.49
C ILE A 3 76.08 13.87 53.31
N THR A 4 76.76 13.42 54.37
CA THR A 4 78.21 13.18 54.37
C THR A 4 78.50 11.69 54.59
N ARG A 5 79.54 11.18 53.93
CA ARG A 5 80.09 9.83 54.16
C ARG A 5 81.57 9.92 54.54
N PRO A 6 82.10 9.01 55.37
CA PRO A 6 83.53 8.95 55.62
C PRO A 6 84.33 8.76 54.33
N ASN A 7 85.48 9.44 54.25
CA ASN A 7 86.45 9.29 53.17
C ASN A 7 87.78 8.80 53.76
N TYR A 8 87.99 7.49 53.70
CA TYR A 8 89.18 6.86 54.26
C TYR A 8 90.43 7.15 53.43
N TYR A 9 91.53 7.51 54.10
CA TYR A 9 92.84 7.69 53.47
C TYR A 9 93.95 6.97 54.23
N GLN A 10 95.05 6.68 53.52
CA GLN A 10 96.16 5.93 54.08
C GLN A 10 96.82 6.68 55.25
N GLY A 11 96.99 6.01 56.39
CA GLY A 11 97.60 6.57 57.60
C GLY A 11 96.63 7.32 58.53
N GLN A 12 95.33 7.33 58.22
CA GLN A 12 94.30 7.91 59.08
C GLN A 12 94.16 7.12 60.39
N PHE A 13 94.01 7.82 61.52
CA PHE A 13 93.59 7.24 62.79
C PHE A 13 92.08 7.01 62.75
N LEU A 14 91.64 5.76 62.94
CA LEU A 14 90.23 5.40 62.97
C LEU A 14 89.72 5.39 64.41
N GLY A 15 88.68 6.17 64.67
CA GLY A 15 87.93 6.17 65.92
C GLY A 15 86.59 5.47 65.78
N ALA A 16 85.93 5.18 66.90
CA ALA A 16 84.56 4.66 66.91
C ALA A 16 83.58 5.60 66.18
N GLN A 17 83.84 6.91 66.20
CA GLN A 17 83.00 7.90 65.53
C GLN A 17 83.00 7.71 64.00
N ASP A 18 84.15 7.41 63.38
CA ASP A 18 84.23 7.21 61.93
C ASP A 18 83.35 6.04 61.46
N PHE A 19 83.32 4.95 62.23
CA PHE A 19 82.47 3.79 61.95
C PHE A 19 80.99 4.05 62.24
N ASN A 20 80.68 4.84 63.28
CA ASN A 20 79.31 5.28 63.56
C ASN A 20 78.78 6.16 62.43
N ASP A 21 79.59 7.08 61.91
CA ASP A 21 79.22 7.95 60.79
C ASP A 21 79.03 7.15 59.49
N GLU A 22 79.86 6.12 59.24
CA GLU A 22 79.68 5.19 58.11
C GLU A 22 78.36 4.40 58.23
N LEU A 23 78.07 3.85 59.41
CA LEU A 23 76.85 3.11 59.68
C LEU A 23 75.61 3.99 59.53
N ALA A 24 75.63 5.21 60.09
CA ALA A 24 74.56 6.19 59.95
C ALA A 24 74.31 6.53 58.48
N TYR A 25 75.36 6.79 57.70
CA TYR A 25 75.24 7.04 56.27
C TYR A 25 74.54 5.88 55.53
N HIS A 26 74.97 4.64 55.75
CA HIS A 26 74.36 3.48 55.07
C HIS A 26 72.91 3.24 55.49
N ARG A 27 72.61 3.35 56.78
CA ARG A 27 71.27 3.19 57.33
C ARG A 27 70.32 4.25 56.78
N ASP A 28 70.73 5.52 56.79
CA ASP A 28 69.90 6.63 56.34
C ASP A 28 69.69 6.61 54.83
N MET A 29 70.72 6.27 54.04
CA MET A 29 70.57 6.09 52.60
C MET A 29 69.60 4.94 52.25
N ARG A 30 69.63 3.84 53.02
CA ARG A 30 68.68 2.73 52.85
C ARG A 30 67.26 3.15 53.21
N ARG A 31 67.07 3.85 54.32
CA ARG A 31 65.76 4.39 54.72
C ARG A 31 65.18 5.34 53.67
N ARG A 32 66.00 6.22 53.07
CA ARG A 32 65.58 7.09 51.96
C ARG A 32 65.25 6.30 50.69
N HIS A 33 66.00 5.25 50.37
CA HIS A 33 65.67 4.34 49.28
C HIS A 33 64.32 3.64 49.51
N ASN A 34 63.99 3.32 50.75
CA ASN A 34 62.74 2.69 51.13
C ASN A 34 61.53 3.65 51.24
N LEU A 35 61.72 4.96 51.09
CA LEU A 35 60.62 5.94 51.14
C LEU A 35 60.48 6.74 49.84
N GLY A 36 61.56 6.85 49.05
CA GLY A 36 61.56 7.66 47.83
C GLY A 36 60.69 7.10 46.70
N PRO A 37 60.92 5.86 46.24
CA PRO A 37 60.20 5.28 45.10
C PRO A 37 58.89 4.61 45.48
N HIS A 38 58.59 4.49 46.78
CA HIS A 38 57.41 3.79 47.25
C HIS A 38 56.93 4.30 48.61
N THR A 39 55.63 4.20 48.87
CA THR A 39 55.07 4.57 50.17
C THR A 39 55.49 3.58 51.25
N TRP A 40 55.27 3.93 52.51
CA TRP A 40 55.35 2.97 53.62
C TRP A 40 54.19 1.98 53.55
N GLY A 41 54.32 0.86 54.25
CA GLY A 41 53.30 -0.18 54.32
C GLY A 41 53.89 -1.59 54.28
N ILE A 42 53.00 -2.57 54.14
CA ILE A 42 53.33 -3.97 53.98
C ILE A 42 53.82 -4.20 52.55
N VAL A 43 55.03 -4.77 52.41
CA VAL A 43 55.60 -5.13 51.11
C VAL A 43 55.09 -6.49 50.67
N VAL A 44 55.09 -7.46 51.59
CA VAL A 44 54.65 -8.84 51.35
C VAL A 44 54.43 -9.58 52.67
N GLY A 45 53.54 -10.57 52.67
CA GLY A 45 53.34 -11.47 53.82
C GLY A 45 52.70 -10.74 54.98
N LEU A 46 53.15 -11.01 56.22
CA LEU A 46 52.62 -10.42 57.47
C LEU A 46 51.12 -10.68 57.70
N GLU A 47 50.63 -11.80 57.22
CA GLU A 47 49.23 -12.21 57.38
C GLU A 47 48.98 -12.77 58.77
N LEU A 48 47.83 -12.43 59.34
CA LEU A 48 47.32 -13.08 60.54
C LEU A 48 46.58 -14.35 60.10
N VAL A 49 47.02 -15.49 60.59
CA VAL A 49 46.42 -16.79 60.30
C VAL A 49 46.00 -17.44 61.60
N GLU A 50 44.74 -17.83 61.66
CA GLU A 50 44.17 -18.60 62.76
C GLU A 50 44.37 -20.10 62.50
N LYS A 51 44.84 -20.82 63.53
CA LYS A 51 44.88 -22.29 63.55
C LYS A 51 44.08 -22.81 64.73
N PRO A 52 43.29 -23.88 64.60
CA PRO A 52 42.62 -24.49 65.75
C PRO A 52 43.62 -24.90 66.83
N LYS A 53 43.31 -24.65 68.11
CA LYS A 53 44.13 -25.15 69.23
C LYS A 53 44.15 -26.67 69.25
N GLU A 54 45.30 -27.27 69.59
CA GLU A 54 45.44 -28.73 69.75
C GLU A 54 44.61 -29.30 70.93
N SER A 55 44.31 -28.47 71.94
CA SER A 55 43.43 -28.82 73.06
C SER A 55 42.76 -27.57 73.65
N GLY A 56 41.45 -27.64 73.93
CA GLY A 56 40.63 -26.53 74.42
C GLY A 56 39.73 -25.89 73.35
N THR A 57 39.02 -24.82 73.73
CA THR A 57 38.16 -24.02 72.83
C THR A 57 38.90 -22.78 72.35
N GLY A 58 38.86 -22.51 71.04
CA GLY A 58 39.44 -21.31 70.43
C GLY A 58 40.49 -21.62 69.36
N VAL A 59 41.22 -20.58 68.94
CA VAL A 59 42.28 -20.63 67.93
C VAL A 59 43.60 -20.14 68.51
N ASP A 60 44.71 -20.50 67.88
CA ASP A 60 46.00 -19.85 68.01
C ASP A 60 46.21 -18.95 66.78
N VAL A 61 46.58 -17.69 67.02
CA VAL A 61 46.82 -16.73 65.93
C VAL A 61 48.32 -16.62 65.68
N PHE A 62 48.72 -16.76 64.43
CA PHE A 62 50.09 -16.65 63.98
C PHE A 62 50.23 -15.50 62.99
N LEU A 63 51.22 -14.65 63.24
CA LEU A 63 51.76 -13.75 62.23
C LEU A 63 52.66 -14.54 61.29
N GLN A 64 52.32 -14.59 60.01
CA GLN A 64 53.13 -15.24 58.99
C GLN A 64 54.38 -14.42 58.64
N PRO A 65 55.45 -15.07 58.12
CA PRO A 65 56.62 -14.38 57.59
C PRO A 65 56.25 -13.29 56.59
N GLY A 66 57.05 -12.23 56.55
CA GLY A 66 56.80 -11.10 55.68
C GLY A 66 57.71 -9.92 55.96
N THR A 67 57.51 -8.89 55.15
CA THR A 67 58.32 -7.67 55.18
C THR A 67 57.41 -6.47 55.05
N ALA A 68 57.71 -5.44 55.83
CA ALA A 68 57.11 -4.13 55.72
C ALA A 68 58.16 -3.04 55.86
N VAL A 69 57.80 -1.85 55.41
CA VAL A 69 58.59 -0.63 55.55
C VAL A 69 57.73 0.37 56.31
N ASP A 70 58.25 0.91 57.40
CA ASP A 70 57.54 1.94 58.17
C ASP A 70 57.77 3.35 57.59
N GLY A 71 57.08 4.38 58.09
CA GLY A 71 57.20 5.75 57.56
C GLY A 71 58.53 6.46 57.85
N TYR A 72 59.46 5.82 58.56
CA TYR A 72 60.85 6.25 58.71
C TYR A 72 61.81 5.46 57.79
N GLY A 73 61.28 4.59 56.93
CA GLY A 73 62.05 3.76 56.00
C GLY A 73 62.70 2.55 56.67
N ARG A 74 62.34 2.25 57.92
CA ARG A 74 62.87 1.10 58.66
C ARG A 74 62.19 -0.17 58.16
N GLU A 75 62.99 -1.20 57.95
CA GLU A 75 62.49 -2.49 57.50
C GLU A 75 62.05 -3.32 58.70
N ILE A 76 60.81 -3.80 58.65
CA ILE A 76 60.24 -4.73 59.61
C ILE A 76 60.24 -6.09 58.94
N ILE A 77 61.06 -7.01 59.44
CA ILE A 77 61.24 -8.35 58.85
C ILE A 77 60.80 -9.41 59.86
N VAL A 78 59.79 -10.18 59.48
CA VAL A 78 59.34 -11.36 60.23
C VAL A 78 59.81 -12.59 59.48
N LEU A 79 60.81 -13.29 60.03
CA LEU A 79 61.47 -14.41 59.35
C LEU A 79 60.74 -15.74 59.51
N HIS A 80 59.98 -15.91 60.61
CA HIS A 80 59.32 -17.16 60.97
C HIS A 80 57.91 -16.89 61.51
N PRO A 81 56.97 -17.83 61.38
CA PRO A 81 55.65 -17.70 61.98
C PRO A 81 55.74 -17.38 63.47
N THR A 82 55.17 -16.26 63.88
CA THR A 82 55.25 -15.77 65.27
C THR A 82 53.86 -15.85 65.90
N GLN A 83 53.69 -16.68 66.92
CA GLN A 83 52.42 -16.82 67.63
C GLN A 83 52.14 -15.57 68.48
N LEU A 84 50.93 -15.03 68.38
CA LEU A 84 50.48 -13.96 69.27
C LEU A 84 50.32 -14.52 70.69
N SER A 85 50.94 -13.88 71.66
CA SER A 85 50.91 -14.33 73.05
C SER A 85 49.57 -13.97 73.71
N PRO A 86 48.81 -14.93 74.27
CA PRO A 86 47.58 -14.62 75.01
C PRO A 86 47.81 -13.65 76.18
N SER A 87 49.02 -13.63 76.74
CA SER A 87 49.38 -12.71 77.83
C SER A 87 49.28 -11.23 77.45
N ASP A 88 49.47 -10.88 76.18
CA ASP A 88 49.35 -9.50 75.69
C ASP A 88 47.90 -8.99 75.69
N PHE A 89 46.93 -9.91 75.81
CA PHE A 89 45.49 -9.64 75.72
C PHE A 89 44.77 -9.74 77.06
N LEU A 90 45.43 -10.21 78.14
CA LEU A 90 44.82 -10.36 79.47
C LEU A 90 44.25 -9.06 80.05
N ARG A 91 44.69 -7.90 79.54
CA ARG A 91 44.14 -6.58 79.90
C ARG A 91 42.75 -6.30 79.33
N PHE A 92 42.30 -7.10 78.37
CA PHE A 92 41.02 -6.95 77.70
C PHE A 92 40.07 -8.07 78.17
N ALA A 93 38.99 -7.69 78.87
CA ALA A 93 38.05 -8.64 79.49
C ALA A 93 36.75 -8.85 78.68
N THR A 94 36.61 -8.18 77.54
CA THR A 94 35.40 -8.19 76.70
C THR A 94 35.64 -8.92 75.39
N ASP A 95 34.67 -9.73 74.96
CA ASP A 95 34.65 -10.31 73.61
C ASP A 95 34.53 -9.21 72.56
N ASN A 96 35.61 -8.98 71.82
CA ASN A 96 35.67 -7.99 70.75
C ASN A 96 36.77 -8.34 69.74
N HIS A 97 36.77 -7.62 68.62
CA HIS A 97 37.91 -7.59 67.70
C HIS A 97 38.90 -6.52 68.17
N TYR A 98 40.17 -6.89 68.27
CA TYR A 98 41.25 -6.02 68.68
C TYR A 98 42.27 -5.91 67.55
N ASP A 99 42.66 -4.68 67.23
CA ASP A 99 43.58 -4.43 66.14
C ASP A 99 45.01 -4.80 66.54
N ILE A 100 45.66 -5.48 65.62
CA ILE A 100 47.05 -5.89 65.72
C ILE A 100 47.90 -4.99 64.86
N TRP A 101 48.94 -4.47 65.49
CA TRP A 101 49.89 -3.58 64.86
C TRP A 101 51.30 -4.11 65.02
N ILE A 102 52.14 -3.84 64.03
CA ILE A 102 53.57 -4.15 64.08
C ILE A 102 54.38 -2.87 63.98
N ALA A 103 55.47 -2.78 64.74
CA ALA A 103 56.46 -1.71 64.58
C ALA A 103 57.87 -2.29 64.62
N TYR A 104 58.81 -1.55 64.03
CA TYR A 104 60.23 -1.80 64.22
C TYR A 104 60.58 -1.72 65.71
N ASP A 105 61.44 -2.62 66.16
CA ASP A 105 61.99 -2.62 67.51
C ASP A 105 63.49 -2.95 67.44
N GLU A 106 64.26 -2.52 68.43
CA GLU A 106 65.67 -2.87 68.53
C GLU A 106 66.03 -3.20 69.97
N ALA A 107 66.96 -4.14 70.14
CA ALA A 107 67.49 -4.51 71.43
C ALA A 107 69.01 -4.40 71.42
N GLN A 108 69.56 -3.70 72.41
CA GLN A 108 70.99 -3.76 72.70
C GLN A 108 71.34 -5.18 73.18
N THR A 109 72.23 -5.85 72.46
CA THR A 109 72.64 -7.23 72.72
C THR A 109 74.16 -7.30 72.89
N SER A 110 74.63 -8.30 73.64
CA SER A 110 76.05 -8.54 73.93
C SER A 110 76.75 -7.40 74.67
N ARG A 111 76.98 -7.56 75.98
CA ARG A 111 77.76 -6.59 76.77
C ARG A 111 79.23 -6.63 76.36
N ALA A 112 79.91 -5.49 76.48
CA ALA A 112 81.34 -5.40 76.34
C ALA A 112 82.05 -6.46 77.20
N ALA A 113 83.13 -7.05 76.66
CA ALA A 113 83.88 -8.09 77.34
C ALA A 113 84.47 -7.58 78.68
N SER A 114 84.39 -8.41 79.72
CA SER A 114 84.92 -8.09 81.07
C SER A 114 86.39 -7.65 80.98
N GLY A 115 86.70 -6.46 81.52
CA GLY A 115 88.02 -5.82 81.46
C GLY A 115 88.18 -4.73 80.40
N TYR A 116 87.24 -4.61 79.46
CA TYR A 116 87.18 -3.52 78.48
C TYR A 116 86.05 -2.51 78.76
N GLU A 117 85.35 -2.69 79.89
CA GLU A 117 84.27 -1.82 80.31
C GLU A 117 84.83 -0.49 80.88
N LEU A 118 84.44 0.67 80.34
CA LEU A 118 84.79 1.96 80.97
C LEU A 118 83.95 2.17 82.24
N CYS A 119 84.61 2.36 83.38
CA CYS A 119 84.01 2.31 84.72
C CYS A 119 82.83 3.28 85.01
N ASN A 120 82.52 4.23 84.12
CA ASN A 120 81.51 5.27 84.35
C ASN A 120 80.48 5.41 83.22
N THR A 121 80.28 4.37 82.41
CA THR A 121 79.31 4.41 81.29
C THR A 121 78.32 3.28 81.44
N ALA A 122 77.06 3.62 81.67
CA ALA A 122 75.97 2.64 81.64
C ALA A 122 75.80 2.12 80.21
N ASN A 123 75.45 0.83 80.07
CA ASN A 123 75.01 0.20 78.82
C ASN A 123 76.05 0.17 77.68
N GLN A 124 77.22 -0.42 77.95
CA GLN A 124 78.19 -0.75 76.90
C GLN A 124 77.83 -2.09 76.26
N PHE A 125 77.03 -2.03 75.20
CA PHE A 125 76.70 -3.18 74.36
C PHE A 125 77.42 -3.05 73.01
N ASP A 126 77.93 -4.16 72.48
CA ASP A 126 78.70 -4.17 71.22
C ASP A 126 77.85 -4.50 69.98
N ARG A 127 76.57 -4.84 70.16
CA ARG A 127 75.62 -5.13 69.07
C ARG A 127 74.23 -4.58 69.31
N LEU A 128 73.55 -4.22 68.22
CA LEU A 128 72.12 -3.96 68.17
C LEU A 128 71.45 -5.07 67.37
N GLN A 129 70.41 -5.67 67.93
CA GLN A 129 69.55 -6.61 67.24
C GLN A 129 68.29 -5.87 66.79
N GLU A 130 68.12 -5.72 65.47
CA GLU A 130 66.88 -5.24 64.87
C GLU A 130 65.82 -6.35 64.92
N SER A 131 64.59 -5.98 65.24
CA SER A 131 63.46 -6.88 65.42
C SER A 131 62.16 -6.14 65.13
N PHE A 132 61.04 -6.75 65.51
CA PHE A 132 59.73 -6.15 65.51
C PHE A 132 59.05 -6.36 66.86
N ARG A 133 58.03 -5.54 67.10
CA ARG A 133 57.14 -5.69 68.24
C ARG A 133 55.69 -5.60 67.81
N LEU A 134 54.87 -6.48 68.39
CA LEU A 134 53.43 -6.46 68.20
C LEU A 134 52.75 -5.62 69.27
N PHE A 135 51.74 -4.88 68.84
CA PHE A 135 50.91 -4.04 69.70
C PHE A 135 49.44 -4.36 69.47
N VAL A 136 48.68 -4.33 70.56
CA VAL A 136 47.22 -4.48 70.54
C VAL A 136 46.60 -3.15 70.93
N LYS A 137 45.87 -2.52 70.00
CA LYS A 137 45.26 -1.20 70.17
C LYS A 137 43.80 -1.21 69.69
N PRO A 138 42.92 -0.39 70.27
CA PRO A 138 41.51 -0.32 69.86
C PRO A 138 41.23 0.69 68.73
N ALA A 139 42.25 1.44 68.28
CA ALA A 139 42.12 2.47 67.23
C ALA A 139 43.49 2.72 66.58
N PHE A 140 43.49 3.39 65.42
CA PHE A 140 44.69 3.83 64.70
C PHE A 140 45.63 4.63 65.63
N PRO A 141 46.81 4.10 65.99
CA PRO A 141 47.79 4.88 66.71
C PRO A 141 48.37 5.92 65.75
N GLN A 142 48.27 7.21 66.08
CA GLN A 142 49.01 8.21 65.33
C GLN A 142 50.50 7.86 65.39
N PRO A 143 51.19 7.80 64.24
CA PRO A 143 52.63 7.65 64.23
C PRO A 143 53.27 8.85 64.93
N ASP A 144 54.46 8.65 65.50
CA ASP A 144 55.23 9.78 65.99
C ASP A 144 55.53 10.74 64.83
N GLY A 145 55.63 12.05 65.12
CA GLY A 145 55.79 13.07 64.09
C GLY A 145 57.14 13.00 63.37
N VAL A 146 57.16 13.37 62.09
CA VAL A 146 58.40 13.42 61.29
C VAL A 146 58.94 14.83 61.25
N ILE A 147 60.26 14.99 61.37
CA ILE A 147 60.90 16.30 61.15
C ILE A 147 61.28 16.39 59.68
N VAL A 148 60.76 17.40 58.99
CA VAL A 148 61.08 17.69 57.59
C VAL A 148 61.59 19.12 57.51
N ASP A 149 62.83 19.29 57.07
CA ASP A 149 63.49 20.61 56.96
C ASP A 149 63.42 21.41 58.28
N GLY A 150 63.70 20.74 59.41
CA GLY A 150 63.69 21.32 60.75
C GLY A 150 62.31 21.61 61.36
N ALA A 151 61.21 21.28 60.67
CA ALA A 151 59.85 21.44 61.17
C ALA A 151 59.19 20.09 61.47
N LEU A 152 58.58 19.96 62.65
CA LEU A 152 57.74 18.81 63.00
C LEU A 152 56.49 18.79 62.11
N ARG A 153 56.22 17.66 61.47
CA ARG A 153 55.06 17.40 60.62
C ARG A 153 54.35 16.14 61.09
N GLU A 154 53.04 16.22 61.14
CA GLU A 154 52.20 15.06 61.44
C GLU A 154 52.03 14.21 60.17
N PRO A 155 52.29 12.89 60.25
CA PRO A 155 51.99 11.97 59.18
C PRO A 155 50.50 11.95 58.80
N PRO A 156 50.16 11.75 57.53
CA PRO A 156 48.76 11.56 57.14
C PRO A 156 48.20 10.26 57.75
N SER A 157 46.94 10.31 58.17
CA SER A 157 46.18 9.11 58.51
C SER A 157 45.93 8.29 57.24
N PRO A 158 46.06 6.96 57.26
CA PRO A 158 45.77 6.10 56.10
C PRO A 158 44.31 6.18 55.64
N THR A 159 43.42 6.76 56.44
CA THR A 159 42.00 6.95 56.11
C THR A 159 41.67 8.27 55.41
N ASN A 160 42.64 9.20 55.30
CA ASN A 160 42.41 10.46 54.61
C ASN A 160 42.90 10.36 53.16
N THR A 161 42.01 10.58 52.20
CA THR A 161 42.30 10.60 50.76
C THR A 161 42.92 11.91 50.30
N ASP A 162 42.99 12.91 51.19
CA ASP A 162 43.73 14.13 50.91
C ASP A 162 45.23 13.85 50.93
N ASP A 163 45.84 14.16 49.79
CA ASP A 163 47.25 14.10 49.50
C ASP A 163 48.07 14.70 50.65
N LEU A 164 49.21 14.08 50.96
CA LEU A 164 50.17 14.49 51.99
C LEU A 164 50.22 16.01 52.14
N THR A 165 49.90 16.57 53.32
CA THR A 165 50.12 17.99 53.66
C THR A 165 51.61 18.27 53.94
N ILE A 166 52.47 17.60 53.18
CA ILE A 166 53.92 17.75 53.11
C ILE A 166 54.24 17.78 51.61
N PRO A 167 54.95 18.81 51.09
CA PRO A 167 55.25 18.90 49.67
C PRO A 167 55.82 17.56 49.14
N PRO A 168 55.20 16.94 48.11
CA PRO A 168 55.53 15.59 47.64
C PRO A 168 57.00 15.40 47.24
N ASP A 169 57.65 16.49 46.84
CA ASP A 169 59.05 16.54 46.40
C ASP A 169 60.05 16.80 47.55
N LYS A 170 59.58 17.17 48.74
CA LYS A 170 60.44 17.55 49.87
C LYS A 170 60.36 16.65 51.09
N SER A 171 59.41 15.72 51.18
CA SER A 171 59.26 14.89 52.38
C SER A 171 60.51 14.03 52.62
N VAL A 172 60.84 13.12 51.71
CA VAL A 172 61.91 12.12 51.93
C VAL A 172 63.33 12.69 51.85
N PRO A 173 63.71 13.59 50.92
CA PRO A 173 65.07 14.12 50.85
C PRO A 173 65.44 15.03 52.03
N TYR A 174 64.46 15.69 52.66
CA TYR A 174 64.66 16.63 53.77
C TYR A 174 64.16 16.09 55.12
N GLN A 175 63.71 14.83 55.17
CA GLN A 175 63.35 14.15 56.41
C GLN A 175 64.59 13.91 57.28
N GLU A 176 64.49 14.25 58.56
CA GLU A 176 65.40 13.77 59.59
C GLU A 176 64.91 12.39 60.05
N LEU A 177 65.83 11.43 60.06
CA LEU A 177 65.51 10.03 60.37
C LEU A 177 65.92 9.76 61.82
N PRO A 178 65.03 9.26 62.67
CA PRO A 178 65.34 9.10 64.08
C PRO A 178 66.41 8.05 64.34
N ASP A 179 67.33 8.40 65.22
CA ASP A 179 68.30 7.49 65.84
C ASP A 179 67.72 6.72 67.03
N ASP A 180 66.59 7.19 67.60
CA ASP A 180 65.97 6.62 68.79
C ASP A 180 64.88 5.60 68.43
N PHE A 181 64.97 4.40 69.00
CA PHE A 181 63.95 3.34 68.91
C PHE A 181 62.59 3.72 69.52
N ARG A 182 62.52 4.80 70.29
CA ARG A 182 61.28 5.25 70.92
C ARG A 182 60.27 5.80 69.92
N GLU A 183 60.73 6.36 68.81
CA GLU A 183 59.85 6.85 67.74
C GLU A 183 59.29 5.68 66.93
N ARG A 184 57.97 5.56 66.92
CA ARG A 184 57.22 4.41 66.41
C ARG A 184 56.30 4.82 65.29
N TRP A 185 56.36 4.03 64.22
CA TRP A 185 55.42 4.06 63.13
C TRP A 185 54.81 2.67 62.99
N MET A 186 53.60 2.52 63.49
CA MET A 186 52.93 1.23 63.58
C MET A 186 52.16 0.93 62.29
N LEU A 187 52.24 -0.30 61.80
CA LEU A 187 51.51 -0.77 60.64
C LEU A 187 50.40 -1.73 61.06
N ARG A 188 49.18 -1.52 60.55
CA ARG A 188 48.04 -2.38 60.86
C ARG A 188 48.18 -3.71 60.12
N LEU A 189 47.99 -4.81 60.84
CA LEU A 189 48.00 -6.16 60.27
C LEU A 189 46.59 -6.71 60.06
N GLY A 190 45.60 -6.20 60.79
CA GLY A 190 44.22 -6.68 60.83
C GLY A 190 43.74 -6.76 62.29
N SER A 191 42.64 -7.46 62.51
CA SER A 191 42.02 -7.57 63.83
C SER A 191 41.71 -9.02 64.19
N VAL A 192 42.03 -9.39 65.42
CA VAL A 192 41.79 -10.74 65.98
C VAL A 192 40.68 -10.67 67.01
N ARG A 193 39.92 -11.76 67.17
CA ARG A 193 38.86 -11.82 68.18
C ARG A 193 39.36 -12.43 69.48
N TRP A 194 39.14 -11.75 70.59
CA TRP A 194 39.55 -12.20 71.93
C TRP A 194 38.37 -12.11 72.89
N ASP A 195 38.03 -13.21 73.57
CA ASP A 195 36.83 -13.33 74.43
C ASP A 195 37.04 -12.95 75.91
N GLY A 196 38.26 -12.52 76.27
CA GLY A 196 38.68 -12.30 77.64
C GLY A 196 39.61 -13.40 78.17
N THR A 197 39.61 -14.59 77.56
CA THR A 197 40.41 -15.76 77.97
C THR A 197 41.12 -16.46 76.81
N ASN A 198 40.51 -16.52 75.63
CA ASN A 198 41.00 -17.21 74.44
C ASN A 198 40.83 -16.36 73.18
N PHE A 199 41.68 -16.59 72.19
CA PHE A 199 41.39 -16.15 70.82
C PHE A 199 40.27 -17.02 70.24
N LEU A 200 39.32 -16.37 69.58
CA LEU A 200 38.23 -17.00 68.83
C LEU A 200 38.40 -16.70 67.35
N ALA A 201 37.72 -17.46 66.49
CA ALA A 201 37.72 -17.18 65.06
C ALA A 201 37.11 -15.80 64.75
N ALA A 202 37.85 -14.99 63.98
CA ALA A 202 37.41 -13.67 63.55
C ALA A 202 36.35 -13.74 62.44
N ALA A 203 35.54 -12.69 62.29
CA ALA A 203 34.59 -12.61 61.18
C ALA A 203 35.31 -12.53 59.81
N PRO A 204 34.69 -12.97 58.70
CA PRO A 204 35.31 -12.92 57.38
C PRO A 204 35.87 -11.53 57.05
N GLY A 205 37.13 -11.48 56.59
CA GLY A 205 37.84 -10.24 56.25
C GLY A 205 38.51 -9.51 57.42
N LYS A 206 38.20 -9.86 58.69
CA LYS A 206 38.77 -9.17 59.86
C LYS A 206 40.27 -9.41 60.06
N LEU A 207 40.79 -10.57 59.69
CA LEU A 207 42.23 -10.85 59.81
C LEU A 207 43.08 -10.02 58.83
N SER A 208 42.47 -9.45 57.79
CA SER A 208 43.15 -8.72 56.72
C SER A 208 42.65 -7.30 56.50
N GLU A 209 41.78 -6.79 57.37
CA GLU A 209 41.13 -5.49 57.17
C GLU A 209 42.09 -4.30 57.31
N GLU A 210 41.89 -3.31 56.43
CA GLU A 210 42.60 -2.03 56.38
C GLU A 210 44.14 -2.16 56.48
N ARG A 211 44.67 -3.25 55.92
CA ARG A 211 46.11 -3.41 55.73
C ARG A 211 46.60 -2.39 54.72
N VAL A 212 47.57 -1.59 55.12
CA VAL A 212 48.21 -0.61 54.24
C VAL A 212 49.39 -1.29 53.56
N TYR A 213 49.31 -1.41 52.24
CA TYR A 213 50.40 -1.94 51.41
C TYR A 213 51.23 -0.81 50.84
N VAL A 214 52.49 -1.12 50.55
CA VAL A 214 53.38 -0.21 49.81
C VAL A 214 52.81 0.08 48.42
N GLY A 215 52.69 1.36 48.06
CA GLY A 215 52.38 1.84 46.72
C GLY A 215 53.60 2.42 46.01
N GLY A 216 53.60 2.47 44.68
CA GLY A 216 54.67 3.11 43.91
C GLY A 216 54.51 4.63 43.84
N VAL A 217 55.58 5.38 44.08
CA VAL A 217 55.62 6.85 43.95
C VAL A 217 56.45 7.21 42.72
N THR A 218 55.78 7.44 41.58
CA THR A 218 56.43 7.83 40.32
C THR A 218 55.54 8.74 39.50
N ALA A 219 56.13 9.68 38.76
CA ALA A 219 55.42 10.53 37.81
C ALA A 219 54.99 9.76 36.55
N VAL A 220 55.75 8.72 36.16
CA VAL A 220 55.49 7.90 34.98
C VAL A 220 55.91 6.45 35.26
N LEU A 221 55.02 5.50 35.00
CA LEU A 221 55.35 4.08 34.92
C LEU A 221 55.63 3.73 33.45
N LEU A 222 56.90 3.52 33.11
CA LEU A 222 57.30 3.09 31.77
C LEU A 222 57.32 1.57 31.73
N ALA A 223 56.70 0.98 30.70
CA ALA A 223 56.74 -0.45 30.42
C ALA A 223 57.66 -0.70 29.21
N PRO A 224 58.95 -1.03 29.42
CA PRO A 224 59.92 -1.13 28.33
C PRO A 224 59.62 -2.25 27.34
N ALA A 225 58.89 -3.27 27.78
CA ALA A 225 58.44 -4.41 26.96
C ALA A 225 57.15 -4.13 26.18
N ALA A 226 56.71 -2.87 26.07
CA ALA A 226 55.46 -2.44 25.46
C ALA A 226 54.18 -3.05 26.08
N GLN A 227 54.29 -3.73 27.24
CA GLN A 227 53.19 -4.34 27.97
C GLN A 227 53.25 -4.00 29.47
N LEU A 228 52.13 -3.55 30.03
CA LEU A 228 51.90 -3.38 31.46
C LEU A 228 50.75 -4.28 31.92
N THR A 229 51.02 -5.30 32.71
CA THR A 229 49.97 -6.13 33.32
C THR A 229 49.72 -5.68 34.75
N ILE A 230 48.48 -5.33 35.07
CA ILE A 230 48.02 -5.08 36.44
C ILE A 230 47.07 -6.21 36.82
N ARG A 231 47.40 -6.94 37.89
CA ARG A 231 46.64 -8.10 38.38
C ARG A 231 46.68 -8.19 39.89
N ASP A 232 45.74 -8.94 40.46
CA ASP A 232 45.82 -9.37 41.85
C ASP A 232 47.03 -10.29 42.05
N ARG A 233 47.71 -10.15 43.19
CA ARG A 233 48.89 -10.94 43.54
C ARG A 233 48.51 -12.34 44.04
N ALA A 234 47.27 -12.55 44.49
CA ALA A 234 46.80 -13.80 45.07
C ALA A 234 46.47 -14.89 44.04
N THR A 235 46.44 -14.57 42.75
CA THR A 235 46.20 -15.50 41.64
C THR A 235 47.52 -16.15 41.16
N ASP A 236 47.49 -17.46 40.93
CA ASP A 236 48.62 -18.34 40.54
C ASP A 236 49.38 -17.83 39.27
N PRO A 237 50.63 -18.24 39.02
CA PRO A 237 51.55 -17.57 38.08
C PRO A 237 51.11 -17.65 36.61
N LEU A 238 51.19 -16.52 35.90
CA LEU A 238 50.78 -16.42 34.49
C LEU A 238 51.77 -17.02 33.50
N THR A 239 51.23 -17.82 32.57
CA THR A 239 51.79 -18.05 31.23
C THR A 239 51.50 -16.83 30.34
N PRO A 240 52.50 -16.23 29.67
CA PRO A 240 52.27 -15.13 28.75
C PRO A 240 51.78 -15.67 27.41
N THR A 241 50.50 -15.49 27.11
CA THR A 241 49.97 -15.66 25.76
C THR A 241 49.10 -14.47 25.46
N ASP A 242 49.68 -13.42 24.86
CA ASP A 242 49.06 -12.58 23.83
C ASP A 242 50.05 -11.48 23.43
N ASP A 243 50.56 -11.59 22.20
CA ASP A 243 51.38 -10.56 21.56
C ASP A 243 50.48 -9.39 21.16
N GLY A 244 50.69 -8.22 21.77
CA GLY A 244 50.14 -6.94 21.28
C GLY A 244 49.27 -6.13 22.25
N VAL A 245 49.02 -6.62 23.47
CA VAL A 245 48.26 -5.85 24.47
C VAL A 245 49.19 -4.95 25.28
N ALA A 246 49.03 -3.63 25.14
CA ALA A 246 49.87 -2.67 25.88
C ALA A 246 49.51 -2.58 27.37
N VAL A 247 48.26 -2.85 27.74
CA VAL A 247 47.81 -2.91 29.14
C VAL A 247 46.75 -4.00 29.30
N THR A 248 46.98 -4.95 30.19
CA THR A 248 45.96 -5.94 30.62
C THR A 248 45.52 -5.61 32.04
N LEU A 249 44.22 -5.57 32.27
CA LEU A 249 43.59 -5.24 33.55
C LEU A 249 42.74 -6.42 34.00
N GLU A 250 43.21 -7.16 35.00
CA GLU A 250 42.41 -8.18 35.68
C GLU A 250 41.68 -7.52 36.86
N GLY A 251 40.54 -6.88 36.58
CA GLY A 251 39.74 -6.17 37.59
C GLY A 251 39.04 -4.93 37.04
N SER A 252 39.09 -3.83 37.79
CA SER A 252 38.48 -2.55 37.39
C SER A 252 39.54 -1.47 37.17
N LEU A 253 39.27 -0.58 36.20
CA LEU A 253 40.02 0.66 36.02
C LEU A 253 39.08 1.83 36.29
N THR A 254 39.39 2.62 37.31
CA THR A 254 38.66 3.86 37.60
C THR A 254 39.54 5.06 37.23
N GLY A 255 39.10 5.84 36.24
CA GLY A 255 39.76 7.10 35.86
C GLY A 255 39.01 8.30 36.43
N LEU A 256 39.66 9.12 37.26
CA LEU A 256 39.05 10.31 37.86
C LEU A 256 38.77 11.46 36.86
N ARG A 257 39.38 11.43 35.67
CA ARG A 257 39.24 12.49 34.65
C ARG A 257 38.98 11.92 33.26
N ALA A 258 39.99 11.32 32.64
CA ALA A 258 39.87 10.82 31.27
C ALA A 258 40.76 9.60 31.05
N ILE A 259 40.27 8.69 30.20
CA ILE A 259 41.06 7.61 29.59
C ILE A 259 41.27 8.03 28.13
N THR A 260 42.53 8.26 27.72
CA THR A 260 42.85 8.66 26.34
C THR A 260 43.66 7.55 25.66
N ALA A 261 43.05 6.90 24.66
CA ALA A 261 43.75 5.98 23.76
C ALA A 261 44.16 6.72 22.48
N LYS A 262 45.45 6.66 22.12
CA LYS A 262 45.97 7.23 20.86
C LYS A 262 45.80 6.28 19.65
N ALA A 263 45.37 5.06 19.92
CA ALA A 263 45.11 4.00 18.94
C ALA A 263 43.77 3.33 19.28
N ASN A 264 43.60 2.06 18.90
CA ASN A 264 42.37 1.32 19.14
C ASN A 264 42.14 1.07 20.64
N LEU A 265 40.89 1.22 21.08
CA LEU A 265 40.37 0.69 22.33
C LEU A 265 39.54 -0.55 21.99
N ASN A 266 40.03 -1.74 22.35
CA ASN A 266 39.30 -2.99 22.16
C ASN A 266 38.51 -3.31 23.43
N VAL A 267 37.24 -3.72 23.28
CA VAL A 267 36.37 -4.17 24.36
C VAL A 267 35.87 -5.56 23.99
N ASP A 268 36.44 -6.59 24.62
CA ASP A 268 36.17 -7.99 24.29
C ASP A 268 35.20 -8.61 25.30
N GLY A 269 34.13 -9.27 24.81
CA GLY A 269 33.21 -10.08 25.60
C GLY A 269 32.30 -9.35 26.60
N GLY A 270 32.41 -8.01 26.71
CA GLY A 270 31.66 -7.20 27.66
C GLY A 270 30.81 -6.10 27.02
N LEU A 271 29.90 -5.54 27.82
CA LEU A 271 29.04 -4.43 27.42
C LEU A 271 29.76 -3.08 27.58
N LEU A 272 29.63 -2.20 26.59
CA LEU A 272 29.88 -0.78 26.81
C LEU A 272 28.61 -0.14 27.39
N ASP A 273 28.65 0.15 28.69
CA ASP A 273 27.52 0.69 29.48
C ASP A 273 27.66 2.21 29.66
N PHE A 274 26.63 2.96 29.27
CA PHE A 274 26.58 4.42 29.41
C PHE A 274 25.62 4.80 30.53
N ARG A 275 26.16 5.26 31.66
CA ARG A 275 25.37 5.69 32.81
C ARG A 275 25.20 7.19 32.88
N GLN A 276 24.17 7.62 33.61
CA GLN A 276 23.98 9.01 33.98
C GLN A 276 25.15 9.54 34.82
N ALA A 277 25.32 10.86 34.86
CA ALA A 277 26.42 11.51 35.59
C ALA A 277 26.42 11.23 37.11
N ASP A 278 25.28 10.83 37.67
CA ASP A 278 25.11 10.43 39.06
C ASP A 278 25.33 8.92 39.29
N GLY A 279 25.66 8.17 38.25
CA GLY A 279 25.86 6.73 38.29
C GLY A 279 24.57 5.91 38.39
N SER A 280 23.40 6.54 38.29
CA SER A 280 22.11 5.85 38.35
C SER A 280 21.80 5.07 37.07
N ASP A 281 21.05 3.98 37.25
CA ASP A 281 20.82 2.89 36.28
C ASP A 281 19.43 2.99 35.63
N ALA A 282 18.84 4.18 35.55
CA ALA A 282 17.40 4.34 35.32
C ALA A 282 16.92 3.67 34.02
N GLU A 283 17.69 3.73 32.93
CA GLU A 283 17.49 2.93 31.71
C GLU A 283 18.84 2.64 31.03
N GLN A 284 19.15 1.36 30.78
CA GLN A 284 20.46 0.94 30.24
C GLN A 284 20.58 1.31 28.75
N PHE A 285 21.45 2.27 28.44
CA PHE A 285 21.93 2.51 27.09
C PHE A 285 23.24 1.75 26.88
N SER A 286 23.25 0.80 25.95
CA SER A 286 24.35 -0.14 25.90
C SER A 286 24.66 -0.72 24.52
N LEU A 287 25.93 -1.01 24.28
CA LEU A 287 26.44 -1.66 23.06
C LEU A 287 27.09 -3.00 23.40
N GLU A 288 26.56 -4.09 22.83
CA GLU A 288 27.14 -5.44 22.95
C GLU A 288 27.30 -6.11 21.58
N ARG A 289 28.34 -6.95 21.46
CA ARG A 289 28.39 -8.00 20.44
C ARG A 289 27.71 -9.25 21.00
N ALA A 290 26.80 -9.84 20.23
CA ALA A 290 26.07 -11.03 20.62
C ALA A 290 26.04 -12.08 19.49
N GLU A 291 25.81 -13.34 19.86
CA GLU A 291 25.64 -14.43 18.90
C GLU A 291 24.30 -14.32 18.16
N TRP A 292 24.34 -14.60 16.85
CA TRP A 292 23.19 -14.72 15.96
C TRP A 292 23.22 -16.08 15.24
N VAL A 293 22.07 -16.55 14.76
CA VAL A 293 21.87 -17.91 14.19
C VAL A 293 22.93 -18.31 13.14
N ASN A 294 23.48 -17.34 12.40
CA ASN A 294 24.56 -17.55 11.42
C ASN A 294 25.65 -16.45 11.47
N GLY A 295 25.99 -15.92 12.65
CA GLY A 295 27.03 -14.89 12.77
C GLY A 295 27.05 -14.16 14.10
N GLU A 296 27.62 -12.97 14.10
CA GLU A 296 27.64 -12.05 15.24
C GLU A 296 26.82 -10.82 14.90
N GLU A 297 26.08 -10.28 15.86
CA GLU A 297 25.35 -9.02 15.73
C GLU A 297 25.87 -7.99 16.73
N LEU A 298 25.84 -6.72 16.31
CA LEU A 298 26.03 -5.59 17.21
C LEU A 298 24.65 -5.12 17.67
N ARG A 299 24.36 -5.26 18.96
CA ARG A 299 23.11 -4.78 19.56
C ARG A 299 23.35 -3.41 20.16
N VAL A 300 22.50 -2.47 19.78
CA VAL A 300 22.37 -1.17 20.44
C VAL A 300 21.08 -1.22 21.24
N ARG A 301 21.18 -1.34 22.57
CA ARG A 301 20.04 -1.25 23.47
C ARG A 301 19.84 0.20 23.86
N ILE A 302 18.67 0.74 23.56
CA ILE A 302 18.32 2.13 23.87
C ILE A 302 17.26 2.29 24.95
N GLY A 303 16.57 1.22 25.33
CA GLY A 303 15.50 1.26 26.32
C GLY A 303 14.75 -0.07 26.39
N THR A 304 13.74 -0.14 27.27
CA THR A 304 12.77 -1.24 27.26
C THR A 304 11.62 -0.92 26.33
N GLU A 305 11.05 -1.93 25.69
CA GLU A 305 10.03 -1.77 24.64
C GLU A 305 8.66 -1.35 25.19
N THR A 306 8.54 -0.18 25.81
CA THR A 306 7.32 0.23 26.51
C THR A 306 6.94 1.70 26.35
N SER A 307 7.86 2.63 26.09
CA SER A 307 7.56 4.07 26.19
C SER A 307 7.60 4.86 24.88
N GLY A 308 8.48 4.51 23.93
CA GLY A 308 8.77 5.38 22.77
C GLY A 308 9.60 6.62 23.14
N GLU A 309 10.04 6.72 24.39
CA GLU A 309 10.74 7.89 24.92
C GLU A 309 12.24 7.84 24.65
N ASN A 310 12.80 6.64 24.52
CA ASN A 310 14.21 6.47 24.17
C ASN A 310 14.41 6.39 22.67
N ARG A 311 15.50 7.02 22.21
CA ARG A 311 15.83 7.07 20.78
C ARG A 311 17.32 6.97 20.49
N LEU A 312 17.65 6.18 19.48
CA LEU A 312 18.92 6.27 18.74
C LEU A 312 18.73 7.24 17.58
N VAL A 313 19.47 8.35 17.56
CA VAL A 313 19.40 9.34 16.48
C VAL A 313 20.71 9.44 15.71
N VAL A 314 20.61 9.53 14.38
CA VAL A 314 21.74 9.71 13.47
C VAL A 314 21.49 10.94 12.61
N GLY A 315 22.50 11.79 12.43
CA GLY A 315 22.33 13.11 11.83
C GLY A 315 23.59 13.98 11.90
N PRO A 316 23.76 14.98 11.03
CA PRO A 316 24.86 15.92 11.13
C PRO A 316 24.65 16.90 12.29
N GLN A 317 25.72 17.17 13.03
CA GLN A 317 25.76 18.31 13.93
C GLN A 317 25.92 19.59 13.12
N THR A 318 24.96 20.51 13.24
CA THR A 318 24.95 21.78 12.51
C THR A 318 25.45 22.96 13.36
N SER A 319 25.53 22.78 14.68
CA SER A 319 26.23 23.67 15.62
C SER A 319 26.48 22.94 16.96
N ASP A 320 27.19 23.58 17.90
CA ASP A 320 27.49 23.00 19.23
C ASP A 320 26.25 22.49 19.99
N THR A 321 25.08 23.07 19.72
CA THR A 321 23.81 22.69 20.37
C THR A 321 22.76 22.15 19.40
N ASN A 322 23.03 22.07 18.10
CA ASN A 322 22.03 21.68 17.10
C ASN A 322 22.45 20.44 16.32
N PHE A 323 21.57 19.43 16.33
CA PHE A 323 21.73 18.17 15.63
C PHE A 323 20.58 18.02 14.65
N ASP A 324 20.90 17.97 13.35
CA ASP A 324 19.91 17.80 12.31
C ASP A 324 19.60 16.31 12.15
N LEU A 325 18.37 15.91 12.45
CA LEU A 325 17.98 14.50 12.54
C LEU A 325 17.76 13.90 11.15
N ALA A 326 18.48 12.81 10.84
CA ALA A 326 18.32 12.05 9.59
C ALA A 326 17.64 10.69 9.79
N LEU A 327 17.95 9.97 10.87
CA LEU A 327 17.34 8.70 11.25
C LEU A 327 17.08 8.69 12.75
N ALA A 328 15.91 8.21 13.15
CA ALA A 328 15.54 7.94 14.54
C ALA A 328 15.03 6.49 14.66
N VAL A 329 15.54 5.75 15.63
CA VAL A 329 15.00 4.45 16.05
C VAL A 329 14.53 4.59 17.48
N LEU A 330 13.25 4.35 17.73
CA LEU A 330 12.65 4.41 19.06
C LEU A 330 12.61 3.01 19.69
N ASP A 331 12.61 2.95 21.02
CA ASP A 331 12.46 1.70 21.78
C ASP A 331 11.09 1.02 21.61
N ASN A 332 10.09 1.72 21.06
CA ASN A 332 8.76 1.18 20.70
C ASN A 332 8.68 0.56 19.28
N ARG A 333 9.83 0.28 18.65
CA ARG A 333 9.98 -0.27 17.29
C ARG A 333 9.66 0.69 16.14
N ASN A 334 9.34 1.95 16.38
CA ASN A 334 9.12 2.90 15.30
C ASN A 334 10.47 3.46 14.77
N VAL A 335 10.57 3.55 13.44
CA VAL A 335 11.74 4.08 12.74
C VAL A 335 11.33 5.30 11.92
N GLY A 336 12.02 6.42 12.14
CA GLY A 336 11.80 7.68 11.43
C GLY A 336 12.99 8.04 10.55
N VAL A 337 12.76 8.28 9.25
CA VAL A 337 13.76 8.89 8.35
C VAL A 337 13.38 10.35 8.17
N ARG A 338 14.19 11.27 8.70
CA ARG A 338 13.84 12.70 8.87
C ARG A 338 12.51 12.90 9.61
N ALA A 339 12.23 12.03 10.59
CA ALA A 339 11.07 12.11 11.47
C ALA A 339 11.54 11.81 12.90
N GLY A 340 11.49 12.81 13.79
CA GLY A 340 12.05 12.68 15.14
C GLY A 340 11.15 11.98 16.16
N ALA A 341 9.87 11.82 15.84
CA ALA A 341 8.86 11.14 16.64
C ALA A 341 7.91 10.37 15.69
N PRO A 342 8.37 9.27 15.09
CA PRO A 342 7.55 8.50 14.16
C PRO A 342 6.30 7.93 14.85
N GLU A 343 5.12 8.22 14.30
CA GLU A 343 3.82 7.70 14.79
C GLU A 343 3.47 6.32 14.19
N HIS A 344 4.27 5.86 13.24
CA HIS A 344 4.10 4.61 12.53
C HIS A 344 5.41 3.80 12.55
N PRO A 345 5.35 2.47 12.38
CA PRO A 345 6.54 1.60 12.39
C PRO A 345 7.67 2.07 11.47
N LEU A 346 7.33 2.65 10.31
CA LEU A 346 8.25 3.35 9.43
C LEU A 346 7.61 4.66 8.94
N GLN A 347 8.20 5.80 9.29
CA GLN A 347 7.79 7.11 8.81
C GLN A 347 8.96 7.77 8.07
N VAL A 348 8.71 8.25 6.85
CA VAL A 348 9.72 8.95 6.04
C VAL A 348 9.22 10.38 5.79
N GLY A 349 9.88 11.35 6.42
CA GLY A 349 9.51 12.76 6.41
C GLY A 349 8.64 13.22 7.58
N ASP A 350 8.71 14.52 7.84
CA ASP A 350 7.79 15.27 8.67
C ASP A 350 6.86 16.12 7.79
N ALA A 351 5.93 16.85 8.40
CA ALA A 351 4.94 17.65 7.67
C ALA A 351 5.51 18.86 6.90
N SER A 352 6.83 19.12 6.95
CA SER A 352 7.42 20.39 6.54
C SER A 352 7.98 20.45 5.12
N GLU A 353 8.33 19.31 4.49
CA GLU A 353 8.94 19.27 3.15
C GLU A 353 8.56 18.01 2.34
N PRO A 354 8.52 18.06 1.00
CA PRO A 354 8.23 16.90 0.17
C PRO A 354 9.37 15.87 0.26
N VAL A 355 9.05 14.68 0.77
CA VAL A 355 10.00 13.58 0.90
C VAL A 355 9.84 12.59 -0.24
N THR A 356 10.97 12.17 -0.83
CA THR A 356 11.00 11.14 -1.87
C THR A 356 11.48 9.82 -1.28
N LEU A 357 10.66 8.77 -1.35
CA LEU A 357 11.06 7.39 -1.07
C LEU A 357 11.41 6.68 -2.39
N SER A 358 12.69 6.39 -2.61
CA SER A 358 13.18 5.69 -3.82
C SER A 358 13.46 4.22 -3.51
N LEU A 359 12.66 3.30 -4.04
CA LEU A 359 12.92 1.86 -4.00
C LEU A 359 13.65 1.45 -5.30
N ARG A 360 14.94 1.08 -5.22
CA ARG A 360 15.72 0.58 -6.36
C ARG A 360 15.92 -0.93 -6.22
N GLY A 361 15.52 -1.69 -7.25
CA GLY A 361 15.87 -3.11 -7.34
C GLY A 361 17.37 -3.31 -7.66
N PRO A 362 17.96 -4.48 -7.37
CA PRO A 362 19.33 -4.79 -7.74
C PRO A 362 19.49 -4.81 -9.27
N ASP A 363 20.58 -4.22 -9.76
CA ASP A 363 20.86 -4.09 -11.19
C ASP A 363 21.42 -5.39 -11.78
N VAL A 364 21.11 -5.60 -13.07
CA VAL A 364 21.41 -6.70 -14.00
C VAL A 364 20.51 -7.95 -13.96
N ASN A 365 19.54 -7.99 -14.88
CA ASN A 365 18.76 -9.16 -15.35
C ASN A 365 17.66 -9.73 -14.45
N ALA A 366 17.28 -9.08 -13.34
CA ALA A 366 16.11 -9.45 -12.55
C ALA A 366 15.08 -8.32 -12.52
N ALA A 367 13.89 -8.62 -13.05
CA ALA A 367 12.82 -7.70 -13.34
C ALA A 367 12.24 -6.97 -12.10
N ALA A 368 11.95 -5.67 -12.32
CA ALA A 368 11.02 -4.81 -11.59
C ALA A 368 11.38 -4.38 -10.15
N ALA A 369 11.22 -3.08 -9.88
CA ALA A 369 10.99 -2.60 -8.52
C ALA A 369 9.56 -3.02 -8.13
N VAL A 370 9.43 -3.79 -7.04
CA VAL A 370 8.16 -4.34 -6.58
C VAL A 370 7.84 -3.77 -5.20
N LEU A 371 6.77 -2.99 -5.09
CA LEU A 371 6.11 -2.77 -3.79
C LEU A 371 5.10 -3.90 -3.62
N THR A 372 5.36 -4.78 -2.65
CA THR A 372 4.51 -5.93 -2.33
C THR A 372 3.81 -5.67 -1.01
N PHE A 373 2.49 -5.86 -1.01
CA PHE A 373 1.69 -5.90 0.20
C PHE A 373 1.31 -7.37 0.48
N GLU A 374 1.74 -7.90 1.63
CA GLU A 374 1.54 -9.30 2.06
C GLU A 374 0.62 -9.36 3.29
N ASP A 375 -0.22 -10.38 3.37
CA ASP A 375 -0.97 -10.74 4.59
C ASP A 375 -0.32 -12.00 5.20
N ASN A 376 -0.35 -12.15 6.52
CA ASN A 376 0.42 -13.13 7.29
C ASN A 376 -0.02 -14.61 7.09
N GLY A 377 -0.76 -14.94 6.03
CA GLY A 377 -1.44 -16.22 5.79
C GLY A 377 -0.64 -17.33 5.11
N GLY A 378 0.70 -17.25 5.02
CA GLY A 378 1.52 -18.28 4.34
C GLY A 378 1.50 -18.17 2.81
N ALA A 379 2.24 -19.07 2.15
CA ALA A 379 2.86 -18.92 0.83
C ALA A 379 1.98 -18.60 -0.41
N SER A 380 0.68 -18.32 -0.27
CA SER A 380 -0.24 -18.14 -1.41
C SER A 380 -1.18 -16.93 -1.35
N GLN A 381 -0.93 -15.86 -0.58
CA GLN A 381 -1.81 -14.68 -0.62
C GLN A 381 -1.04 -13.35 -0.59
N ARG A 382 -0.97 -12.66 -1.74
CA ARG A 382 -0.43 -11.30 -1.91
C ARG A 382 -1.45 -10.40 -2.60
N TRP A 383 -1.79 -9.25 -2.00
CA TRP A 383 -3.05 -8.54 -2.29
C TRP A 383 -2.97 -7.42 -3.34
N PHE A 384 -1.80 -6.94 -3.75
CA PHE A 384 -1.52 -6.47 -5.13
C PHE A 384 -0.03 -6.13 -5.24
N LYS A 385 0.55 -6.25 -6.43
CA LYS A 385 1.93 -5.83 -6.72
C LYS A 385 1.92 -4.59 -7.59
N LEU A 386 2.65 -3.55 -7.18
CA LEU A 386 3.01 -2.43 -8.05
C LEU A 386 4.35 -2.76 -8.71
N LEU A 387 4.31 -3.09 -9.99
CA LEU A 387 5.48 -3.44 -10.78
C LEU A 387 5.81 -2.28 -11.71
N TYR A 388 7.01 -1.71 -11.56
CA TYR A 388 7.59 -0.84 -12.57
C TYR A 388 8.60 -1.64 -13.39
N ASN A 389 8.26 -1.96 -14.63
CA ASN A 389 9.17 -2.61 -15.56
C ASN A 389 9.88 -1.55 -16.41
N THR A 390 11.19 -1.41 -16.24
CA THR A 390 12.04 -0.44 -16.94
C THR A 390 12.16 -0.73 -18.43
N ASP A 391 12.13 -1.99 -18.84
CA ASP A 391 12.30 -2.40 -20.24
C ASP A 391 11.02 -2.13 -21.05
N ALA A 392 9.85 -2.21 -20.40
CA ALA A 392 8.56 -1.99 -21.03
C ALA A 392 7.92 -0.61 -20.74
N ASN A 393 8.48 0.18 -19.79
CA ASN A 393 7.90 1.44 -19.29
C ASN A 393 6.43 1.31 -18.86
N LEU A 394 6.12 0.20 -18.19
CA LEU A 394 4.79 -0.14 -17.71
C LEU A 394 4.72 0.01 -16.19
N LEU A 395 3.67 0.68 -15.71
CA LEU A 395 3.17 0.51 -14.36
C LEU A 395 2.09 -0.56 -14.41
N LYS A 396 2.34 -1.72 -13.77
CA LYS A 396 1.36 -2.80 -13.65
C LYS A 396 0.87 -2.91 -12.21
N ILE A 397 -0.44 -3.10 -12.04
CA ILE A 397 -1.06 -3.57 -10.81
C ILE A 397 -1.54 -5.00 -11.09
N THR A 398 -0.95 -5.98 -10.41
CA THR A 398 -1.26 -7.40 -10.62
C THR A 398 -1.75 -8.04 -9.33
N SER A 399 -2.64 -9.03 -9.43
CA SER A 399 -2.93 -9.99 -8.37
C SER A 399 -2.11 -11.28 -8.59
N ALA A 400 -2.15 -12.22 -7.65
CA ALA A 400 -1.40 -13.47 -7.73
C ALA A 400 -1.97 -14.50 -8.73
N GLU A 401 -3.24 -14.36 -9.13
CA GLU A 401 -3.98 -15.42 -9.84
C GLU A 401 -4.54 -15.05 -11.22
N VAL A 402 -4.43 -13.79 -11.66
CA VAL A 402 -5.02 -13.33 -12.95
C VAL A 402 -4.06 -12.42 -13.71
N ASP A 403 -4.15 -12.43 -15.04
CA ASP A 403 -3.60 -11.43 -15.97
C ASP A 403 -3.68 -9.99 -15.40
N PRO A 404 -2.79 -9.05 -15.81
CA PRO A 404 -2.70 -7.75 -15.17
C PRO A 404 -4.06 -7.04 -15.13
N ILE A 405 -4.55 -6.82 -13.91
CA ILE A 405 -5.83 -6.15 -13.65
C ILE A 405 -5.78 -4.72 -14.20
N PHE A 406 -4.63 -4.07 -14.10
CA PHE A 406 -4.43 -2.72 -14.63
C PHE A 406 -2.99 -2.54 -15.12
N THR A 407 -2.85 -1.96 -16.31
CA THR A 407 -1.58 -1.57 -16.92
C THR A 407 -1.66 -0.12 -17.38
N ALA A 408 -0.72 0.72 -16.97
CA ALA A 408 -0.51 2.04 -17.56
C ALA A 408 0.80 2.06 -18.36
N VAL A 409 0.72 2.45 -19.63
CA VAL A 409 1.86 2.54 -20.55
C VAL A 409 2.35 3.97 -20.61
N ARG A 410 3.47 4.27 -19.93
CA ARG A 410 3.95 5.66 -19.77
C ARG A 410 4.31 6.34 -21.08
N GLN A 411 4.92 5.61 -22.02
CA GLN A 411 5.38 6.17 -23.29
C GLN A 411 4.23 6.62 -24.21
N THR A 412 3.08 5.93 -24.13
CA THR A 412 1.93 6.23 -24.99
C THR A 412 0.79 6.93 -24.26
N GLY A 413 0.83 7.00 -22.93
CA GLY A 413 -0.24 7.56 -22.09
C GLY A 413 -1.52 6.71 -22.10
N ARG A 414 -1.42 5.42 -22.45
CA ARG A 414 -2.57 4.51 -22.60
C ARG A 414 -2.78 3.64 -21.37
N ILE A 415 -4.03 3.28 -21.11
CA ILE A 415 -4.44 2.41 -20.01
C ILE A 415 -5.01 1.11 -20.57
N GLY A 416 -4.53 -0.02 -20.06
CA GLY A 416 -5.04 -1.36 -20.31
C GLY A 416 -5.67 -1.94 -19.04
N ILE A 417 -6.85 -2.55 -19.15
CA ILE A 417 -7.47 -3.36 -18.08
C ILE A 417 -7.62 -4.78 -18.65
N GLY A 418 -6.95 -5.77 -18.06
CA GLY A 418 -6.85 -7.13 -18.60
C GLY A 418 -5.97 -7.27 -19.85
N THR A 419 -5.18 -6.23 -20.19
CA THR A 419 -4.19 -6.27 -21.28
C THR A 419 -2.99 -5.41 -20.95
N ASP A 420 -1.82 -5.80 -21.43
CA ASP A 420 -0.60 -4.99 -21.39
C ASP A 420 -0.27 -4.30 -22.72
N SER A 421 -1.10 -4.49 -23.73
CA SER A 421 -0.91 -3.99 -25.09
C SER A 421 -2.08 -3.10 -25.56
N PRO A 422 -2.44 -2.02 -24.83
CA PRO A 422 -3.56 -1.17 -25.22
C PRO A 422 -3.30 -0.46 -26.56
N ASN A 423 -4.20 -0.67 -27.51
CA ASN A 423 -4.14 -0.09 -28.86
C ASN A 423 -4.96 1.22 -28.99
N ARG A 424 -5.57 1.67 -27.89
CA ARG A 424 -6.33 2.92 -27.72
C ARG A 424 -5.98 3.58 -26.38
N ALA A 425 -6.47 4.79 -26.14
CA ALA A 425 -6.24 5.53 -24.88
C ALA A 425 -6.67 4.71 -23.64
N LEU A 426 -7.80 4.01 -23.74
CA LEU A 426 -8.25 2.99 -22.78
C LEU A 426 -8.61 1.73 -23.58
N THR A 427 -8.03 0.58 -23.22
CA THR A 427 -8.39 -0.73 -23.76
C THR A 427 -8.76 -1.64 -22.58
N ILE A 428 -9.96 -2.21 -22.61
CA ILE A 428 -10.39 -3.26 -21.68
C ILE A 428 -10.49 -4.54 -22.50
N SER A 429 -9.83 -5.62 -22.06
CA SER A 429 -9.77 -6.88 -22.81
C SER A 429 -9.79 -8.07 -21.87
N SER A 430 -10.49 -9.13 -22.26
CA SER A 430 -10.38 -10.46 -21.64
C SER A 430 -10.68 -11.54 -22.69
N SER A 431 -10.55 -12.82 -22.34
CA SER A 431 -10.93 -13.95 -23.20
C SER A 431 -12.44 -14.19 -23.26
N GLU A 432 -13.22 -13.50 -22.42
CA GLU A 432 -14.67 -13.59 -22.34
C GLU A 432 -15.33 -12.27 -22.77
N GLY A 433 -16.67 -12.21 -22.66
CA GLY A 433 -17.43 -10.96 -22.84
C GLY A 433 -16.86 -9.86 -21.95
N THR A 434 -16.46 -8.76 -22.56
CA THR A 434 -15.74 -7.67 -21.89
C THR A 434 -16.52 -6.38 -22.03
N TYR A 435 -16.88 -5.78 -20.90
CA TYR A 435 -17.79 -4.64 -20.86
C TYR A 435 -17.31 -3.55 -19.89
N LEU A 436 -17.48 -2.29 -20.29
CA LEU A 436 -17.61 -1.19 -19.35
C LEU A 436 -19.03 -1.22 -18.76
N ASN A 437 -19.12 -1.42 -17.46
CA ASN A 437 -20.39 -1.48 -16.73
C ASN A 437 -20.62 -0.19 -15.95
N VAL A 438 -21.71 0.52 -16.28
CA VAL A 438 -22.13 1.73 -15.57
C VAL A 438 -23.44 1.45 -14.84
N LYS A 439 -23.40 1.57 -13.51
CA LYS A 439 -24.55 1.37 -12.63
C LYS A 439 -24.97 2.68 -11.98
N ALA A 440 -26.28 2.91 -11.88
CA ALA A 440 -26.86 4.03 -11.14
C ALA A 440 -27.99 3.54 -10.23
N ASN A 441 -28.33 4.35 -9.22
CA ASN A 441 -29.38 4.06 -8.24
C ASN A 441 -29.20 2.67 -7.59
N ASP A 442 -28.02 2.45 -7.01
CA ASP A 442 -27.61 1.20 -6.36
C ASP A 442 -27.75 -0.07 -7.24
N GLY A 443 -27.60 0.10 -8.56
CA GLY A 443 -27.68 -0.98 -9.54
C GLY A 443 -29.07 -1.20 -10.16
N ALA A 444 -30.07 -0.36 -9.85
CA ALA A 444 -31.38 -0.42 -10.48
C ALA A 444 -31.33 -0.07 -11.98
N PHE A 445 -30.35 0.72 -12.42
CA PHE A 445 -30.08 1.00 -13.82
C PHE A 445 -28.67 0.53 -14.18
N GLU A 446 -28.56 -0.23 -15.26
CA GLU A 446 -27.29 -0.80 -15.74
C GLU A 446 -27.17 -0.61 -17.25
N VAL A 447 -26.06 0.00 -17.68
CA VAL A 447 -25.68 0.14 -19.09
C VAL A 447 -24.35 -0.57 -19.31
N LEU A 448 -24.29 -1.40 -20.34
CA LEU A 448 -23.06 -2.02 -20.83
C LEU A 448 -22.64 -1.42 -22.16
N LEU A 449 -21.34 -1.12 -22.27
CA LEU A 449 -20.66 -0.86 -23.54
C LEU A 449 -19.49 -1.85 -23.64
N GLY A 450 -19.51 -2.73 -24.63
CA GLY A 450 -18.50 -3.77 -24.70
C GLY A 450 -18.61 -4.64 -25.93
N ALA A 451 -18.03 -5.83 -25.86
CA ALA A 451 -18.11 -6.83 -26.90
C ALA A 451 -18.08 -8.25 -26.31
N ASP A 452 -18.69 -9.18 -27.04
CA ASP A 452 -18.63 -10.63 -26.78
C ASP A 452 -18.39 -11.42 -28.08
N SER A 453 -18.61 -12.74 -28.03
CA SER A 453 -18.42 -13.62 -29.19
C SER A 453 -19.34 -13.31 -30.38
N ASN A 454 -20.40 -12.53 -30.19
CA ASN A 454 -21.37 -12.13 -31.21
C ASN A 454 -21.12 -10.71 -31.75
N GLY A 455 -20.22 -9.92 -31.13
CA GLY A 455 -19.82 -8.60 -31.59
C GLY A 455 -19.93 -7.50 -30.55
N GLY A 456 -20.00 -6.24 -31.00
CA GLY A 456 -20.09 -5.05 -30.15
C GLY A 456 -21.50 -4.82 -29.61
N ILE A 457 -21.60 -4.39 -28.35
CA ILE A 457 -22.86 -4.25 -27.61
C ILE A 457 -22.94 -2.86 -26.97
N VAL A 458 -24.11 -2.23 -27.12
CA VAL A 458 -24.59 -1.11 -26.30
C VAL A 458 -25.96 -1.53 -25.79
N SER A 459 -26.09 -1.78 -24.49
CA SER A 459 -27.28 -2.44 -23.92
C SER A 459 -27.67 -1.89 -22.55
N THR A 460 -28.96 -1.96 -22.25
CA THR A 460 -29.51 -1.86 -20.89
C THR A 460 -29.78 -3.28 -20.37
N MET A 461 -29.11 -3.68 -19.29
CA MET A 461 -29.21 -5.07 -18.78
C MET A 461 -30.40 -5.32 -17.85
N THR A 462 -30.96 -4.23 -17.34
CA THR A 462 -32.20 -4.21 -16.56
C THR A 462 -33.41 -4.03 -17.49
N ASN A 463 -34.63 -4.31 -17.01
CA ASN A 463 -35.88 -4.08 -17.77
C ASN A 463 -36.21 -2.59 -17.94
N HIS A 464 -35.34 -1.87 -18.64
CA HIS A 464 -35.39 -0.43 -18.90
C HIS A 464 -34.99 -0.15 -20.35
N ASP A 465 -35.49 0.96 -20.87
CA ASP A 465 -35.28 1.35 -22.26
C ASP A 465 -33.86 1.87 -22.52
N LEU A 466 -33.31 1.58 -23.70
CA LEU A 466 -32.11 2.26 -24.21
C LEU A 466 -32.52 3.57 -24.87
N GLN A 467 -31.92 4.70 -24.44
CA GLN A 467 -32.28 6.03 -24.93
C GLN A 467 -31.09 6.77 -25.52
N LEU A 468 -31.26 7.33 -26.71
CA LEU A 468 -30.34 8.31 -27.30
C LEU A 468 -30.95 9.71 -27.13
N ARG A 469 -30.23 10.58 -26.42
CA ARG A 469 -30.69 11.92 -26.04
C ARG A 469 -29.85 13.01 -26.68
N ALA A 470 -30.47 14.12 -27.05
CA ALA A 470 -29.80 15.30 -27.61
C ALA A 470 -30.60 16.58 -27.31
N GLY A 471 -29.96 17.76 -27.47
CA GLY A 471 -30.62 19.06 -27.30
C GLY A 471 -31.15 19.31 -25.89
N GLY A 472 -30.28 19.22 -24.88
CA GLY A 472 -30.66 19.45 -23.49
C GLY A 472 -31.28 18.22 -22.80
N ASN A 473 -30.71 17.03 -23.02
CA ASN A 473 -31.13 15.77 -22.38
C ASN A 473 -32.56 15.31 -22.75
N SER A 474 -33.04 15.65 -23.96
CA SER A 474 -34.31 15.17 -24.51
C SER A 474 -34.11 13.87 -25.30
N THR A 475 -34.93 12.84 -25.03
CA THR A 475 -34.92 11.56 -25.77
C THR A 475 -35.35 11.76 -27.21
N LYS A 476 -34.50 11.34 -28.15
CA LYS A 476 -34.75 11.43 -29.61
C LYS A 476 -35.00 10.07 -30.22
N LEU A 477 -34.29 9.04 -29.75
CA LEU A 477 -34.53 7.66 -30.09
C LEU A 477 -34.64 6.86 -28.80
N VAL A 478 -35.62 5.95 -28.76
CA VAL A 478 -35.75 4.94 -27.70
C VAL A 478 -35.83 3.56 -28.32
N VAL A 479 -35.14 2.60 -27.74
CA VAL A 479 -35.43 1.17 -27.90
C VAL A 479 -36.02 0.71 -26.58
N LYS A 480 -37.30 0.40 -26.59
CA LYS A 480 -38.03 -0.07 -25.42
C LYS A 480 -37.53 -1.45 -25.01
N ALA A 481 -37.64 -1.77 -23.72
CA ALA A 481 -37.27 -3.11 -23.22
C ALA A 481 -38.12 -4.25 -23.84
N ASP A 482 -39.29 -3.94 -24.38
CA ASP A 482 -40.16 -4.87 -25.14
C ASP A 482 -39.83 -4.96 -26.65
N GLY A 483 -38.80 -4.22 -27.09
CA GLY A 483 -38.25 -4.26 -28.44
C GLY A 483 -38.87 -3.28 -29.44
N ASP A 484 -39.73 -2.36 -29.02
CA ASP A 484 -40.27 -1.31 -29.91
C ASP A 484 -39.33 -0.10 -30.00
N VAL A 485 -39.16 0.45 -31.20
CA VAL A 485 -38.28 1.60 -31.47
C VAL A 485 -39.10 2.85 -31.71
N GLY A 486 -38.85 3.90 -30.93
CA GLY A 486 -39.45 5.22 -31.13
C GLY A 486 -38.41 6.22 -31.63
N ILE A 487 -38.75 6.99 -32.66
CA ILE A 487 -37.99 8.18 -33.10
C ILE A 487 -38.91 9.39 -32.94
N GLY A 488 -38.49 10.37 -32.13
CA GLY A 488 -39.31 11.53 -31.76
C GLY A 488 -40.46 11.24 -30.78
N THR A 489 -40.60 10.00 -30.32
CA THR A 489 -41.56 9.58 -29.28
C THR A 489 -40.93 8.58 -28.31
N THR A 490 -41.32 8.63 -27.03
CA THR A 490 -40.91 7.65 -26.01
C THR A 490 -41.91 6.51 -25.83
N ASN A 491 -43.10 6.63 -26.43
CA ASN A 491 -44.20 5.66 -26.36
C ASN A 491 -44.53 5.20 -27.78
N PRO A 492 -43.73 4.32 -28.39
CA PRO A 492 -44.06 3.75 -29.69
C PRO A 492 -45.36 2.91 -29.60
N HIS A 493 -46.19 2.96 -30.65
CA HIS A 493 -47.43 2.17 -30.76
C HIS A 493 -47.24 0.95 -31.69
N GLY A 494 -45.99 0.56 -31.94
CA GLY A 494 -45.59 -0.54 -32.82
C GLY A 494 -44.07 -0.61 -32.92
N LYS A 495 -43.57 -1.61 -33.66
CA LYS A 495 -42.13 -1.95 -33.70
C LYS A 495 -41.21 -0.80 -34.11
N LEU A 496 -41.68 0.08 -34.99
CA LEU A 496 -41.05 1.35 -35.32
C LEU A 496 -42.14 2.42 -35.36
N ASN A 497 -42.00 3.46 -34.54
CA ASN A 497 -42.88 4.62 -34.54
C ASN A 497 -42.07 5.91 -34.71
N ILE A 498 -42.31 6.66 -35.78
CA ILE A 498 -41.62 7.92 -36.09
C ILE A 498 -42.64 9.05 -35.96
N VAL A 499 -42.36 10.04 -35.10
CA VAL A 499 -43.26 11.17 -34.82
C VAL A 499 -42.49 12.49 -34.87
N GLY A 500 -43.13 13.56 -35.32
CA GLY A 500 -42.58 14.92 -35.26
C GLY A 500 -41.64 15.27 -36.42
N GLY A 501 -41.82 14.65 -37.59
CA GLY A 501 -41.19 15.09 -38.84
C GLY A 501 -41.97 16.22 -39.53
N ASN A 502 -41.41 16.74 -40.62
CA ASN A 502 -42.12 17.64 -41.52
C ASN A 502 -42.84 16.82 -42.60
N ASP A 503 -43.95 17.36 -43.12
CA ASP A 503 -44.63 16.80 -44.29
C ASP A 503 -43.64 16.65 -45.45
N VAL A 504 -43.88 15.65 -46.30
CA VAL A 504 -43.09 15.43 -47.50
C VAL A 504 -43.22 16.65 -48.42
N ASN A 505 -42.08 17.15 -48.88
CA ASN A 505 -42.01 18.28 -49.81
C ASN A 505 -40.98 17.99 -50.89
N LEU A 506 -41.24 18.49 -52.10
CA LEU A 506 -40.31 18.43 -53.22
C LEU A 506 -39.01 19.18 -52.94
N THR A 507 -39.04 20.37 -52.35
CA THR A 507 -37.87 21.28 -52.29
C THR A 507 -37.08 21.25 -51.00
N ASP A 508 -37.68 20.76 -49.91
CA ASP A 508 -37.10 20.87 -48.56
C ASP A 508 -36.53 19.53 -48.05
N ASP A 509 -36.48 18.52 -48.93
CA ASP A 509 -36.01 17.16 -48.65
C ASP A 509 -36.61 16.51 -47.40
N SER A 510 -37.83 16.94 -47.07
CA SER A 510 -38.55 16.56 -45.87
C SER A 510 -39.33 15.26 -46.01
N GLY A 511 -39.74 14.75 -44.85
CA GLY A 511 -40.50 13.52 -44.66
C GLY A 511 -40.22 12.96 -43.27
N PHE A 512 -41.05 12.03 -42.82
CA PHE A 512 -40.81 11.30 -41.57
C PHE A 512 -39.77 10.21 -41.80
N LEU A 513 -39.81 9.58 -42.97
CA LEU A 513 -38.81 8.63 -43.45
C LEU A 513 -38.45 8.95 -44.89
N VAL A 514 -37.16 9.10 -45.19
CA VAL A 514 -36.64 9.29 -46.55
C VAL A 514 -35.69 8.13 -46.87
N LEU A 515 -35.95 7.46 -47.99
CA LEU A 515 -35.18 6.32 -48.48
C LEU A 515 -34.55 6.68 -49.83
N GLY A 516 -33.23 6.79 -49.88
CA GLY A 516 -32.48 7.17 -51.08
C GLY A 516 -31.65 8.44 -50.90
N ASP A 517 -30.95 8.87 -51.94
CA ASP A 517 -30.22 10.16 -51.94
C ASP A 517 -31.21 11.29 -52.18
N VAL A 518 -31.19 12.31 -51.32
CA VAL A 518 -32.07 13.49 -51.46
C VAL A 518 -31.76 14.29 -52.73
N ASN A 519 -30.51 14.27 -53.18
CA ASN A 519 -30.07 14.90 -54.45
C ASN A 519 -30.21 13.97 -55.65
N GLY A 520 -30.77 12.78 -55.47
CA GLY A 520 -31.04 11.79 -56.52
C GLY A 520 -32.43 11.20 -56.37
N GLU A 521 -32.64 9.99 -56.88
CA GLU A 521 -33.90 9.27 -56.73
C GLU A 521 -34.09 8.81 -55.27
N ASN A 522 -35.23 9.19 -54.68
CA ASN A 522 -35.63 8.77 -53.34
C ASN A 522 -37.15 8.60 -53.23
N VAL A 523 -37.57 7.95 -52.14
CA VAL A 523 -38.97 7.88 -51.72
C VAL A 523 -39.08 8.41 -50.31
N ALA A 524 -40.02 9.31 -50.09
CA ALA A 524 -40.32 9.88 -48.79
C ALA A 524 -41.73 9.51 -48.33
N PHE A 525 -41.89 9.33 -47.02
CA PHE A 525 -43.14 8.97 -46.35
C PHE A 525 -43.44 9.99 -45.25
N ASP A 526 -44.69 10.39 -45.12
CA ASP A 526 -45.22 11.09 -43.95
C ASP A 526 -46.55 10.46 -43.48
N ASN A 527 -47.39 11.25 -42.80
CA ASN A 527 -48.67 10.81 -42.26
C ASN A 527 -49.67 10.31 -43.31
N ASN A 528 -49.63 10.84 -44.53
CA ASN A 528 -50.67 10.62 -45.55
C ASN A 528 -50.15 10.60 -46.99
N GLU A 529 -48.85 10.71 -47.20
CA GLU A 529 -48.23 10.77 -48.51
C GLU A 529 -47.05 9.78 -48.63
N ILE A 530 -46.94 9.21 -49.82
CA ILE A 530 -45.77 8.46 -50.29
C ILE A 530 -45.36 9.14 -51.59
N GLN A 531 -44.18 9.77 -51.62
CA GLN A 531 -43.73 10.53 -52.78
C GLN A 531 -42.38 10.03 -53.27
N ALA A 532 -42.31 9.71 -54.57
CA ALA A 532 -41.04 9.53 -55.26
C ALA A 532 -40.53 10.89 -55.75
N ARG A 533 -39.24 11.15 -55.54
CA ARG A 533 -38.58 12.40 -55.91
C ARG A 533 -37.27 12.11 -56.64
N ASN A 534 -36.80 13.06 -57.42
CA ASN A 534 -35.46 13.07 -57.99
C ASN A 534 -34.88 14.49 -57.97
N ASN A 535 -33.89 14.73 -57.10
CA ASN A 535 -33.20 16.03 -56.97
C ASN A 535 -34.15 17.23 -56.86
N GLY A 536 -35.05 17.19 -55.88
CA GLY A 536 -35.98 18.28 -55.62
C GLY A 536 -37.23 18.35 -56.53
N ALA A 537 -37.39 17.40 -57.47
CA ALA A 537 -38.53 17.33 -58.39
C ALA A 537 -39.34 16.05 -58.19
N ALA A 538 -40.62 16.08 -58.57
CA ALA A 538 -41.48 14.89 -58.53
C ALA A 538 -40.95 13.83 -59.52
N ALA A 539 -40.87 12.58 -59.06
CA ALA A 539 -40.49 11.44 -59.87
C ALA A 539 -41.65 10.41 -59.93
N THR A 540 -41.56 9.49 -60.88
CA THR A 540 -42.55 8.40 -60.98
C THR A 540 -42.35 7.41 -59.84
N LEU A 541 -43.40 7.17 -59.04
CA LEU A 541 -43.42 6.09 -58.08
C LEU A 541 -43.78 4.79 -58.79
N PHE A 542 -42.81 3.87 -58.88
CA PHE A 542 -43.04 2.54 -59.44
C PHE A 542 -43.38 1.54 -58.33
N PHE A 543 -44.50 0.84 -58.47
CA PHE A 543 -44.80 -0.36 -57.69
C PHE A 543 -44.44 -1.57 -58.56
N GLN A 544 -43.44 -2.35 -58.13
CA GLN A 544 -42.96 -3.56 -58.85
C GLN A 544 -42.37 -3.29 -60.25
N ALA A 545 -41.43 -2.35 -60.36
CA ALA A 545 -40.76 -2.04 -61.64
C ALA A 545 -40.07 -3.27 -62.30
N GLU A 546 -39.61 -4.21 -61.48
CA GLU A 546 -38.94 -5.45 -61.91
C GLU A 546 -39.92 -6.62 -62.15
N GLY A 547 -41.24 -6.38 -62.06
CA GLY A 547 -42.30 -7.37 -62.26
C GLY A 547 -42.98 -7.87 -60.97
N GLY A 548 -44.11 -8.58 -61.15
CA GLY A 548 -44.99 -9.03 -60.06
C GLY A 548 -46.31 -8.25 -59.98
N ASP A 549 -47.30 -8.83 -59.31
CA ASP A 549 -48.64 -8.25 -59.19
C ASP A 549 -48.71 -7.21 -58.04
N VAL A 550 -49.43 -6.11 -58.24
CA VAL A 550 -49.75 -5.12 -57.21
C VAL A 550 -51.17 -5.34 -56.70
N HIS A 551 -51.32 -5.60 -55.41
CA HIS A 551 -52.64 -5.80 -54.80
C HIS A 551 -52.97 -4.61 -53.89
N LEU A 552 -54.11 -3.96 -54.12
CA LEU A 552 -54.67 -2.96 -53.20
C LEU A 552 -55.90 -3.59 -52.54
N HIS A 553 -55.72 -4.11 -51.32
CA HIS A 553 -56.78 -4.81 -50.59
C HIS A 553 -56.66 -4.65 -49.08
N SER A 554 -57.77 -4.83 -48.38
CA SER A 554 -57.73 -5.12 -46.94
C SER A 554 -57.34 -6.57 -46.74
N TRP A 555 -56.31 -6.84 -45.93
CA TRP A 555 -55.90 -8.21 -45.56
C TRP A 555 -57.00 -8.97 -44.77
N ARG A 556 -58.03 -8.26 -44.28
CA ARG A 556 -59.14 -8.84 -43.50
C ARG A 556 -60.41 -9.10 -44.30
N ALA A 557 -60.49 -8.66 -45.56
CA ALA A 557 -61.65 -8.90 -46.41
C ALA A 557 -61.42 -10.16 -47.26
N THR A 558 -62.44 -11.02 -47.34
CA THR A 558 -62.42 -12.28 -48.12
C THR A 558 -62.64 -12.09 -49.62
N SER A 559 -62.83 -10.85 -50.09
CA SER A 559 -62.89 -10.50 -51.52
C SER A 559 -61.87 -9.40 -51.84
N GLN A 560 -60.98 -9.65 -52.82
CA GLN A 560 -60.03 -8.62 -53.28
C GLN A 560 -60.76 -7.44 -53.90
N GLN A 561 -60.27 -6.23 -53.62
CA GLN A 561 -60.85 -4.99 -54.14
C GLN A 561 -60.19 -4.56 -55.45
N VAL A 562 -58.85 -4.45 -55.51
CA VAL A 562 -58.10 -4.14 -56.73
C VAL A 562 -56.82 -4.99 -56.84
N MET A 563 -56.56 -5.55 -58.01
CA MET A 563 -55.31 -6.20 -58.39
C MET A 563 -54.84 -5.62 -59.72
N ILE A 564 -53.54 -5.40 -59.88
CA ILE A 564 -52.89 -5.04 -61.13
C ILE A 564 -51.85 -6.12 -61.38
N LYS A 565 -52.06 -6.92 -62.43
CA LYS A 565 -51.08 -7.93 -62.83
C LYS A 565 -49.84 -7.29 -63.44
N ASP A 566 -48.71 -8.00 -63.37
CA ASP A 566 -47.50 -7.66 -64.12
C ASP A 566 -47.74 -7.48 -65.64
N SER A 567 -48.70 -8.22 -66.20
CA SER A 567 -49.20 -8.11 -67.58
C SER A 567 -50.01 -6.83 -67.87
N GLY A 568 -50.21 -5.98 -66.86
CA GLY A 568 -50.98 -4.74 -66.92
C GLY A 568 -52.51 -4.91 -66.85
N ASN A 569 -53.01 -6.12 -66.58
CA ASN A 569 -54.45 -6.36 -66.43
C ASN A 569 -54.93 -5.97 -65.03
N VAL A 570 -56.03 -5.21 -64.94
CA VAL A 570 -56.61 -4.75 -63.68
C VAL A 570 -57.84 -5.60 -63.32
N GLY A 571 -57.80 -6.28 -62.17
CA GLY A 571 -58.92 -7.01 -61.60
C GLY A 571 -59.59 -6.23 -60.46
N LEU A 572 -60.91 -6.07 -60.52
CA LEU A 572 -61.74 -5.57 -59.42
C LEU A 572 -62.65 -6.71 -58.96
N GLY A 573 -62.52 -7.20 -57.73
CA GLY A 573 -63.30 -8.36 -57.26
C GLY A 573 -62.79 -9.73 -57.74
N THR A 574 -61.68 -9.81 -58.47
CA THR A 574 -61.13 -11.06 -59.02
C THR A 574 -59.59 -11.06 -59.01
N THR A 575 -58.99 -12.22 -58.73
CA THR A 575 -57.53 -12.47 -58.85
C THR A 575 -57.09 -12.90 -60.24
N ALA A 576 -58.03 -13.24 -61.11
CA ALA A 576 -57.75 -13.74 -62.43
C ALA A 576 -58.43 -12.85 -63.49
N PRO A 577 -58.03 -11.57 -63.62
CA PRO A 577 -58.46 -10.76 -64.75
C PRO A 577 -58.05 -11.46 -66.05
N ALA A 578 -59.06 -11.82 -66.86
CA ALA A 578 -58.91 -12.40 -68.18
C ALA A 578 -58.82 -11.32 -69.28
N GLU A 579 -59.15 -10.07 -68.91
CA GLU A 579 -59.16 -8.90 -69.77
C GLU A 579 -58.37 -7.75 -69.13
N LYS A 580 -58.08 -6.69 -69.92
CA LYS A 580 -57.34 -5.51 -69.45
C LYS A 580 -57.98 -4.83 -68.24
N LEU A 581 -59.31 -4.83 -68.17
CA LEU A 581 -60.09 -4.48 -66.99
C LEU A 581 -61.17 -5.54 -66.76
N HIS A 582 -61.06 -6.33 -65.69
CA HIS A 582 -62.05 -7.33 -65.33
C HIS A 582 -62.67 -6.97 -63.99
N VAL A 583 -63.96 -6.59 -64.00
CA VAL A 583 -64.74 -6.35 -62.78
C VAL A 583 -65.66 -7.54 -62.52
N PHE A 584 -65.40 -8.27 -61.44
CA PHE A 584 -66.26 -9.33 -60.95
C PHE A 584 -67.25 -8.75 -59.93
N GLY A 585 -68.30 -8.12 -60.46
CA GLY A 585 -69.32 -7.42 -59.68
C GLY A 585 -70.00 -6.31 -60.48
N ASN A 586 -70.77 -5.47 -59.80
CA ASN A 586 -71.46 -4.33 -60.43
C ASN A 586 -70.53 -3.14 -60.60
N ILE A 587 -70.63 -2.46 -61.74
CA ILE A 587 -69.96 -1.17 -62.00
C ILE A 587 -71.00 -0.06 -61.90
N ARG A 588 -70.77 0.93 -61.04
CA ARG A 588 -71.59 2.14 -60.98
C ARG A 588 -70.97 3.22 -61.87
N LEU A 589 -71.60 3.54 -63.00
CA LEU A 589 -71.13 4.56 -63.95
C LEU A 589 -71.93 5.88 -63.79
N GLY A 590 -71.39 6.81 -63.01
CA GLY A 590 -71.94 8.17 -62.82
C GLY A 590 -73.36 8.24 -62.26
N SER A 591 -73.98 9.41 -62.35
CA SER A 591 -75.42 9.63 -62.11
C SER A 591 -76.27 9.57 -63.40
N ALA A 592 -75.66 9.39 -64.58
CA ALA A 592 -76.33 9.44 -65.90
C ALA A 592 -75.67 8.58 -67.04
N GLY A 593 -74.90 7.54 -66.73
CA GLY A 593 -74.18 6.76 -67.75
C GLY A 593 -75.08 5.83 -68.61
N ASN A 594 -74.96 5.91 -69.94
CA ASN A 594 -75.62 4.99 -70.88
C ASN A 594 -74.91 3.63 -70.95
N LEU A 595 -75.71 2.55 -71.04
CA LEU A 595 -75.26 1.17 -71.25
C LEU A 595 -75.24 0.84 -72.75
N TYR A 596 -74.07 0.49 -73.29
CA TYR A 596 -73.97 -0.40 -74.45
C TYR A 596 -73.87 -1.81 -73.87
N ALA A 597 -74.89 -2.66 -74.05
CA ALA A 597 -74.91 -3.99 -73.43
C ALA A 597 -73.69 -4.82 -73.89
N PRO A 598 -72.72 -5.15 -73.01
CA PRO A 598 -71.58 -5.99 -73.38
C PRO A 598 -71.77 -7.40 -72.80
N GLY A 599 -71.75 -8.43 -73.65
CA GLY A 599 -71.54 -9.81 -73.20
C GLY A 599 -72.68 -10.81 -73.40
N CYS A 600 -73.33 -10.83 -74.57
CA CYS A 600 -73.95 -12.07 -75.06
C CYS A 600 -72.99 -12.77 -76.04
N LEU A 601 -73.09 -14.11 -76.16
CA LEU A 601 -72.26 -14.93 -77.06
C LEU A 601 -72.36 -14.53 -78.54
N GLN A 602 -73.38 -13.75 -78.88
CA GLN A 602 -73.58 -13.12 -80.19
C GLN A 602 -73.67 -11.62 -79.96
N ASN A 603 -72.96 -10.83 -80.77
CA ASN A 603 -73.11 -9.37 -80.74
C ASN A 603 -74.57 -9.03 -81.09
N LEU A 604 -75.33 -8.42 -80.18
CA LEU A 604 -76.74 -8.08 -80.37
C LEU A 604 -76.95 -6.58 -80.19
N ARG A 605 -77.60 -5.97 -81.17
CA ARG A 605 -78.13 -4.62 -81.13
C ARG A 605 -79.56 -4.65 -80.59
N LEU A 606 -79.86 -3.74 -79.66
CA LEU A 606 -81.20 -3.54 -79.11
C LEU A 606 -81.66 -2.12 -79.40
N ILE A 607 -82.84 -1.98 -79.99
CA ILE A 607 -83.52 -0.71 -80.20
C ILE A 607 -84.88 -0.80 -79.51
N ALA A 608 -85.10 0.03 -78.50
CA ALA A 608 -86.40 0.16 -77.85
C ALA A 608 -86.99 1.53 -78.19
N GLY A 609 -88.29 1.55 -78.48
CA GLY A 609 -88.99 2.77 -78.86
C GLY A 609 -90.41 2.81 -78.34
N ASP A 610 -90.93 4.02 -78.16
CA ASP A 610 -92.30 4.33 -77.81
C ASP A 610 -92.84 5.31 -78.87
N VAL A 611 -93.95 4.95 -79.49
CA VAL A 611 -94.49 5.60 -80.69
C VAL A 611 -95.92 6.02 -80.42
N ASN A 612 -96.19 7.32 -80.56
CA ASN A 612 -97.52 7.91 -80.39
C ASN A 612 -98.49 7.40 -81.47
N SER A 613 -99.80 7.45 -81.19
CA SER A 613 -100.87 7.07 -82.13
C SER A 613 -100.87 7.87 -83.44
N ASN A 614 -100.24 9.04 -83.49
CA ASN A 614 -100.10 9.79 -84.73
C ASN A 614 -98.91 9.36 -85.61
N GLY A 615 -98.15 8.34 -85.19
CA GLY A 615 -96.96 7.84 -85.88
C GLY A 615 -95.69 8.64 -85.61
N THR A 616 -95.68 9.56 -84.63
CA THR A 616 -94.46 10.26 -84.18
C THR A 616 -93.81 9.56 -82.99
N ILE A 617 -92.50 9.72 -82.83
CA ILE A 617 -91.75 9.12 -81.71
C ILE A 617 -92.12 9.84 -80.41
N HIS A 618 -92.58 9.07 -79.41
CA HIS A 618 -92.78 9.55 -78.04
C HIS A 618 -91.47 9.54 -77.25
N SER A 619 -90.75 8.42 -77.30
CA SER A 619 -89.41 8.27 -76.72
C SER A 619 -88.62 7.15 -77.40
N GLY A 620 -87.29 7.17 -77.27
CA GLY A 620 -86.37 6.25 -77.95
C GLY A 620 -85.58 6.91 -79.08
N ALA A 621 -84.53 6.22 -79.55
CA ALA A 621 -83.62 6.69 -80.60
C ALA A 621 -83.14 5.51 -81.46
N GLY A 622 -82.57 5.79 -82.65
CA GLY A 622 -82.08 4.77 -83.59
C GLY A 622 -83.14 4.21 -84.54
N PHE A 623 -84.30 4.84 -84.62
CA PHE A 623 -85.36 4.54 -85.58
C PHE A 623 -86.12 5.81 -85.98
N THR A 624 -86.89 5.70 -87.04
CA THR A 624 -87.93 6.65 -87.46
C THR A 624 -89.27 5.94 -87.42
N ALA A 625 -90.34 6.69 -87.17
CA ALA A 625 -91.70 6.16 -87.12
C ALA A 625 -92.57 6.93 -88.11
N GLN A 626 -93.47 6.23 -88.78
CA GLN A 626 -94.41 6.79 -89.74
C GLN A 626 -95.74 6.06 -89.67
N ARG A 627 -96.85 6.80 -89.57
CA ARG A 627 -98.18 6.25 -89.84
C ARG A 627 -98.39 6.12 -91.36
N LEU A 628 -98.78 4.94 -91.81
CA LEU A 628 -99.06 4.62 -93.20
C LEU A 628 -100.55 4.93 -93.49
N GLY A 629 -100.82 5.93 -94.32
CA GLY A 629 -102.19 6.35 -94.65
C GLY A 629 -102.70 7.55 -93.85
N GLY A 630 -104.01 7.81 -93.96
CA GLY A 630 -104.69 8.90 -93.26
C GLY A 630 -104.89 8.63 -91.76
N ALA A 631 -105.39 9.61 -91.02
CA ALA A 631 -105.76 9.40 -89.62
C ALA A 631 -106.80 8.27 -89.50
N GLY A 632 -106.60 7.35 -88.55
CA GLY A 632 -107.43 6.17 -88.36
C GLY A 632 -107.09 4.99 -89.27
N SER A 633 -105.94 5.02 -89.97
CA SER A 633 -105.49 3.87 -90.76
C SER A 633 -105.00 2.71 -89.89
N GLY A 634 -104.56 2.98 -88.67
CA GLY A 634 -103.99 1.99 -87.75
C GLY A 634 -102.69 1.34 -88.23
N ASP A 635 -102.12 1.79 -89.34
CA ASP A 635 -100.97 1.13 -89.97
C ASP A 635 -99.70 1.96 -89.72
N TYR A 636 -98.60 1.32 -89.28
CA TYR A 636 -97.36 1.99 -88.93
C TYR A 636 -96.14 1.29 -89.53
N ARG A 637 -95.14 2.10 -89.89
CA ARG A 637 -93.80 1.68 -90.27
C ARG A 637 -92.77 2.24 -89.32
N ILE A 638 -91.92 1.37 -88.81
CA ILE A 638 -90.73 1.74 -88.04
C ILE A 638 -89.50 1.39 -88.88
N THR A 639 -88.71 2.40 -89.24
CA THR A 639 -87.48 2.21 -90.03
C THR A 639 -86.27 2.49 -89.14
N PHE A 640 -85.38 1.52 -88.97
CA PHE A 640 -84.18 1.66 -88.17
C PHE A 640 -83.18 2.60 -88.87
N THR A 641 -82.56 3.50 -88.11
CA THR A 641 -81.65 4.53 -88.68
C THR A 641 -80.38 3.88 -89.26
N ASP A 642 -79.87 2.86 -88.58
CA ASP A 642 -78.93 1.90 -89.17
C ASP A 642 -79.64 0.54 -89.26
N ASN A 643 -79.31 -0.26 -90.26
CA ASN A 643 -79.92 -1.58 -90.43
C ASN A 643 -79.34 -2.59 -89.44
N PHE A 644 -80.11 -3.62 -89.08
CA PHE A 644 -79.56 -4.85 -88.52
C PHE A 644 -78.84 -5.63 -89.64
N SER A 645 -77.86 -6.47 -89.30
CA SER A 645 -77.20 -7.34 -90.31
C SER A 645 -78.06 -8.52 -90.76
N SER A 646 -79.13 -8.83 -90.03
CA SER A 646 -80.15 -9.83 -90.37
C SER A 646 -81.52 -9.40 -89.85
N THR A 647 -82.59 -10.12 -90.20
CA THR A 647 -83.95 -9.79 -89.72
C THR A 647 -84.01 -9.85 -88.18
N PRO A 648 -84.29 -8.73 -87.49
CA PRO A 648 -84.34 -8.70 -86.03
C PRO A 648 -85.60 -9.39 -85.50
N ILE A 649 -85.55 -9.81 -84.24
CA ILE A 649 -86.75 -10.17 -83.46
C ILE A 649 -87.39 -8.87 -83.00
N VAL A 650 -88.66 -8.66 -83.36
CA VAL A 650 -89.41 -7.47 -82.95
C VAL A 650 -90.58 -7.90 -82.08
N VAL A 651 -90.73 -7.23 -80.95
CA VAL A 651 -91.91 -7.33 -80.09
C VAL A 651 -92.50 -5.93 -79.95
N ALA A 652 -93.80 -5.79 -80.18
CA ALA A 652 -94.53 -4.54 -79.97
C ALA A 652 -95.68 -4.77 -78.98
N SER A 653 -96.01 -3.77 -78.19
CA SER A 653 -97.04 -3.82 -77.17
C SER A 653 -97.78 -2.49 -77.11
N LEU A 654 -99.10 -2.55 -77.01
CA LEU A 654 -99.94 -1.37 -76.90
C LEU A 654 -99.64 -0.62 -75.61
N VAL A 655 -99.74 0.70 -75.70
CA VAL A 655 -99.73 1.61 -74.56
C VAL A 655 -101.11 2.26 -74.52
N ASP A 656 -102.15 1.45 -74.31
CA ASP A 656 -103.55 1.89 -74.27
C ASP A 656 -104.10 2.00 -72.85
N SER A 657 -105.17 2.78 -72.74
CA SER A 657 -106.04 2.88 -71.56
C SER A 657 -106.90 1.62 -71.44
N PRO A 658 -107.21 1.11 -70.23
CA PRO A 658 -107.85 -0.20 -69.98
C PRO A 658 -109.28 -0.40 -70.51
N ALA A 659 -109.77 0.45 -71.41
CA ALA A 659 -111.08 0.38 -72.05
C ALA A 659 -111.00 0.20 -73.59
N ASP A 660 -109.80 0.09 -74.17
CA ASP A 660 -109.60 -0.12 -75.60
C ASP A 660 -109.29 -1.61 -75.87
N ASP A 661 -110.05 -2.24 -76.77
CA ASP A 661 -109.91 -3.66 -77.17
C ASP A 661 -108.99 -3.81 -78.39
N ASN A 662 -108.03 -2.90 -78.52
CA ASN A 662 -107.08 -2.87 -79.63
C ASN A 662 -106.11 -4.05 -79.54
N PHE A 663 -105.65 -4.52 -80.70
CA PHE A 663 -104.53 -5.44 -80.79
C PHE A 663 -103.55 -5.03 -81.89
N LEU A 664 -102.26 -5.31 -81.66
CA LEU A 664 -101.21 -5.07 -82.63
C LEU A 664 -100.86 -6.37 -83.34
N THR A 665 -100.73 -6.30 -84.66
CA THR A 665 -100.18 -7.37 -85.48
C THR A 665 -98.96 -6.84 -86.22
N ILE A 666 -97.80 -7.45 -85.99
CA ILE A 666 -96.61 -7.21 -86.83
C ILE A 666 -96.81 -7.96 -88.14
N ILE A 667 -96.64 -7.25 -89.27
CA ILE A 667 -97.01 -7.76 -90.59
C ILE A 667 -95.81 -8.05 -91.45
N SER A 668 -94.77 -7.25 -91.30
CA SER A 668 -93.49 -7.52 -91.94
C SER A 668 -92.36 -7.06 -91.05
N VAL A 669 -91.26 -7.83 -91.07
CA VAL A 669 -90.01 -7.47 -90.42
C VAL A 669 -88.90 -7.72 -91.43
N SER A 670 -88.07 -6.71 -91.66
CA SER A 670 -86.84 -6.77 -92.43
C SER A 670 -85.70 -6.16 -91.62
N ALA A 671 -84.47 -6.32 -92.12
CA ALA A 671 -83.27 -5.81 -91.46
C ALA A 671 -83.29 -4.28 -91.23
N ASN A 672 -84.04 -3.53 -92.04
CA ASN A 672 -84.10 -2.07 -91.99
C ASN A 672 -85.42 -1.51 -91.45
N GLN A 673 -86.48 -2.32 -91.31
CA GLN A 673 -87.77 -1.83 -90.85
C GLN A 673 -88.68 -2.95 -90.36
N PHE A 674 -89.76 -2.57 -89.69
CA PHE A 674 -90.93 -3.43 -89.54
C PHE A 674 -92.22 -2.61 -89.68
N ASP A 675 -93.24 -3.28 -90.18
CA ASP A 675 -94.59 -2.73 -90.29
C ASP A 675 -95.51 -3.45 -89.33
N LEU A 676 -96.41 -2.70 -88.69
CA LEU A 676 -97.43 -3.24 -87.82
C LEU A 676 -98.76 -2.56 -88.09
N HIS A 677 -99.84 -3.27 -87.82
CA HIS A 677 -101.19 -2.73 -87.81
C HIS A 677 -101.77 -2.81 -86.39
N SER A 678 -102.47 -1.75 -85.99
CA SER A 678 -103.38 -1.73 -84.86
C SER A 678 -104.82 -1.84 -85.36
N ARG A 679 -105.60 -2.68 -84.70
CA ARG A 679 -106.98 -2.99 -85.06
C ARG A 679 -107.84 -3.02 -83.80
N ASP A 680 -109.02 -2.43 -83.89
CA ASP A 680 -110.05 -2.49 -82.85
C ASP A 680 -111.04 -3.60 -83.16
N MET A 681 -111.39 -4.39 -82.14
CA MET A 681 -112.40 -5.44 -82.20
C MET A 681 -113.70 -5.05 -81.48
N SER A 682 -113.89 -3.80 -81.07
CA SER A 682 -115.13 -3.37 -80.46
C SER A 682 -116.31 -3.46 -81.47
N GLY A 683 -117.22 -4.42 -81.24
CA GLY A 683 -118.40 -4.65 -82.09
C GLY A 683 -118.30 -5.87 -83.03
N SER A 684 -119.17 -5.94 -84.05
CA SER A 684 -119.31 -7.11 -84.93
C SER A 684 -118.33 -7.14 -86.12
N SER A 685 -117.38 -6.21 -86.20
CA SER A 685 -116.39 -6.12 -87.28
C SER A 685 -115.06 -5.54 -86.80
N VAL A 686 -113.94 -6.08 -87.28
CA VAL A 686 -112.60 -5.56 -87.01
C VAL A 686 -112.38 -4.28 -87.82
N THR A 687 -112.08 -3.16 -87.15
CA THR A 687 -111.83 -1.87 -87.80
C THR A 687 -110.41 -1.37 -87.53
N ALA A 688 -109.92 -0.46 -88.38
CA ALA A 688 -108.60 0.13 -88.22
C ALA A 688 -108.64 1.29 -87.21
N GLN A 689 -107.67 1.33 -86.29
CA GLN A 689 -107.58 2.36 -85.25
C GLN A 689 -106.12 2.73 -84.98
N ASP A 690 -105.86 4.03 -84.83
CA ASP A 690 -104.54 4.57 -84.51
C ASP A 690 -104.27 4.43 -82.99
N SER A 691 -103.34 3.54 -82.59
CA SER A 691 -102.96 3.33 -81.18
C SER A 691 -101.49 3.67 -80.87
N ARG A 692 -101.18 4.06 -79.62
CA ARG A 692 -99.79 4.23 -79.13
C ARG A 692 -99.21 2.86 -78.80
N PHE A 693 -97.94 2.64 -79.10
CA PHE A 693 -97.27 1.37 -78.80
C PHE A 693 -95.80 1.56 -78.44
N THR A 694 -95.28 0.63 -77.64
CA THR A 694 -93.85 0.44 -77.42
C THR A 694 -93.36 -0.77 -78.19
N PHE A 695 -92.10 -0.77 -78.59
CA PHE A 695 -91.48 -1.93 -79.21
C PHE A 695 -90.04 -2.14 -78.73
N ILE A 696 -89.57 -3.36 -78.87
CA ILE A 696 -88.16 -3.75 -78.76
C ILE A 696 -87.80 -4.52 -80.03
N ALA A 697 -86.75 -4.09 -80.72
CA ALA A 697 -86.09 -4.80 -81.80
C ALA A 697 -84.72 -5.29 -81.34
N LEU A 698 -84.48 -6.60 -81.44
CA LEU A 698 -83.26 -7.26 -81.02
C LEU A 698 -82.71 -8.10 -82.18
N GLY A 699 -81.47 -7.87 -82.59
CA GLY A 699 -80.85 -8.61 -83.69
C GLY A 699 -79.34 -8.39 -83.76
N ALA A 700 -78.66 -9.06 -84.70
CA ALA A 700 -77.24 -8.79 -84.90
C ALA A 700 -77.04 -7.35 -85.42
N PRO A 701 -76.05 -6.59 -84.88
CA PRO A 701 -75.79 -5.21 -85.25
C PRO A 701 -75.49 -5.05 -86.74
#